data_AF-Q8KK13-F1
#
_entry.id   AF-Q8KK13-F1
#
_cell.length_a   1.000
_cell.length_b   1.000
_cell.length_c   1.000
_cell.angle_alpha   90.00
_cell.angle_beta   90.00
_cell.angle_gamma   90.00
#
_symmetry.space_group_name_H-M   'P 1'
#
loop_
_entity.id
_entity.type
_entity.pdbx_description
1 polymer ?
#
loop_
_entity_poly.entity_id
_entity_poly.type
_entity_poly.pdbx_seq_one_letter_code
_entity_poly.pdbx_strand_id
1 'polypeptide(L)'
;MRFQEDYCRFLHDEDGSGLLAAHDDRPSLNQYIKQMNGYMRSGSRMLCNWRSVMSPNTAPGACKQDTSSRYGRGWNFTADPKDNISLAIAYRKAQSICVDVPVKRRYSDSWFNCKVDLVANDDRYENEDNQLPYLCLDAIEPDDLEWYVVNRKYRGDHLFYIRFFKMAIQFIRAEREAEKPVREMMADALDKGNIGAPADRPSLISQSVIAWRAAKRGAPLTDALDDKKSWTSLLDQMYMLAGNAGNEIDDVAAFVTELGYKPLRLVVNATGKLAVYAESVQNERDDRMEKHIWVHRINIVRGKRKIRETSRSWAILPESVASETTIHQWDDATNWTGLTSSFTTYLAKQRIFERIDNCPDILKLFSGKMTREIFNSIFAEWSEAYDTLTMASNTITTPKLLIPFGYRIGADHPMFLCVCVTNPEHLLYKLAPDDASRDAIRNKYLRWYKDEFKDKYDGIFMRKLNDPIRFELYSSGDANITNGRMFNVSGNPYRMIESNVLPDRFADAMEFYQAEISNPSRSNRTTIYISPQVLSESGEVCVDTLVNNPMPDSYQPVHLVHINLNDYRRGHNKQASCRYKDSDEEICYSRWYDVCARDVPTELLVAGVISSDITVVRYPFNSTSAALDYVRRKGSFNEYKPITEVEGVPDAAMPPAGVIRMV
;
A
#
# COMPACT_ATOMS: atom_id res chain seq x y z
N MET A 1 17.77 -46.57 -42.91
CA MET A 1 17.26 -46.64 -41.53
C MET A 1 17.64 -45.42 -40.71
N ARG A 2 18.90 -44.94 -40.74
CA ARG A 2 19.33 -43.69 -40.07
C ARG A 2 18.43 -42.46 -40.29
N PHE A 3 18.01 -42.17 -41.53
CA PHE A 3 17.14 -41.01 -41.81
C PHE A 3 15.78 -41.08 -41.10
N GLN A 4 15.17 -42.26 -41.01
CA GLN A 4 13.90 -42.41 -40.29
C GLN A 4 14.11 -42.36 -38.78
N GLU A 5 15.20 -42.93 -38.27
CA GLU A 5 15.54 -42.89 -36.84
C GLU A 5 15.92 -41.47 -36.35
N ASP A 6 16.50 -40.65 -37.22
CA ASP A 6 16.96 -39.29 -36.90
C ASP A 6 15.86 -38.22 -37.13
N TYR A 7 14.94 -38.43 -38.08
CA TYR A 7 13.99 -37.39 -38.53
C TYR A 7 12.50 -37.80 -38.50
N CYS A 8 12.18 -39.07 -38.24
CA CYS A 8 10.80 -39.57 -38.19
C CYS A 8 10.41 -40.15 -36.82
N ARG A 9 10.85 -39.51 -35.72
CA ARG A 9 10.35 -39.79 -34.38
C ARG A 9 9.12 -38.94 -34.09
N PHE A 10 7.93 -39.53 -34.08
CA PHE A 10 6.71 -38.82 -33.74
C PHE A 10 6.47 -38.90 -32.22
N LEU A 11 5.90 -37.84 -31.63
CA LEU A 11 5.56 -37.79 -30.20
C LEU A 11 4.67 -38.98 -29.75
N HIS A 12 3.88 -39.53 -30.69
CA HIS A 12 3.02 -40.70 -30.49
C HIS A 12 3.81 -42.01 -30.29
N ASP A 13 5.04 -42.09 -30.81
CA ASP A 13 5.87 -43.29 -30.67
C ASP A 13 6.57 -43.35 -29.29
N GLU A 14 6.71 -42.18 -28.63
CA GLU A 14 7.40 -42.02 -27.34
C GLU A 14 6.43 -41.87 -26.14
N ASP A 15 5.14 -41.59 -26.36
CA ASP A 15 4.15 -41.37 -25.28
C ASP A 15 3.53 -42.66 -24.69
N GLY A 16 3.90 -43.83 -25.23
CA GLY A 16 3.46 -45.13 -24.73
C GLY A 16 1.95 -45.38 -24.90
N SER A 17 1.26 -44.61 -25.74
CA SER A 17 -0.18 -44.77 -26.01
C SER A 17 -0.48 -46.15 -26.63
N GLY A 18 -0.81 -47.12 -25.78
CA GLY A 18 -1.07 -48.52 -26.14
C GLY A 18 -0.43 -49.56 -25.22
N LEU A 19 0.47 -49.15 -24.32
CA LEU A 19 1.03 -50.01 -23.27
C LEU A 19 0.13 -49.94 -22.02
N LEU A 20 -0.07 -51.09 -21.35
CA LEU A 20 -0.86 -51.19 -20.10
C LEU A 20 -0.38 -50.11 -19.12
N ALA A 21 -1.29 -49.20 -18.76
CA ALA A 21 -0.99 -48.02 -17.96
C ALA A 21 -0.29 -48.39 -16.65
N ALA A 22 1.00 -48.05 -16.53
CA ALA A 22 1.61 -47.92 -15.23
C ALA A 22 0.89 -46.78 -14.49
N HIS A 23 0.47 -47.04 -13.25
CA HIS A 23 0.01 -45.99 -12.34
C HIS A 23 1.20 -45.04 -12.14
N ASP A 24 1.15 -43.85 -12.73
CA ASP A 24 2.21 -42.84 -12.64
C ASP A 24 1.70 -41.73 -11.70
N ASP A 25 2.28 -41.66 -10.49
CA ASP A 25 1.88 -40.78 -9.38
C ASP A 25 2.37 -39.33 -9.56
N ARG A 26 2.73 -38.91 -10.77
CA ARG A 26 3.21 -37.54 -11.05
C ARG A 26 2.06 -36.52 -10.95
N PRO A 27 2.34 -35.30 -10.44
CA PRO A 27 1.33 -34.25 -10.29
C PRO A 27 0.78 -33.78 -11.64
N SER A 28 -0.40 -33.15 -11.64
CA SER A 28 -0.91 -32.50 -12.85
C SER A 28 -0.01 -31.36 -13.29
N LEU A 29 -0.03 -31.00 -14.59
CA LEU A 29 0.81 -29.92 -15.11
C LEU A 29 0.62 -28.60 -14.36
N ASN A 30 -0.62 -28.25 -14.00
CA ASN A 30 -0.91 -27.04 -13.23
C ASN A 30 -0.32 -27.10 -11.81
N GLN A 31 -0.38 -28.26 -11.16
CA GLN A 31 0.23 -28.46 -9.84
C GLN A 31 1.76 -28.38 -9.93
N TYR A 32 2.36 -28.99 -10.95
CA TYR A 32 3.80 -28.93 -11.19
C TYR A 32 4.27 -27.49 -11.45
N ILE A 33 3.61 -26.77 -12.36
CA ILE A 33 3.90 -25.35 -12.63
C ILE A 33 3.75 -24.50 -11.36
N LYS A 34 2.67 -24.70 -10.59
CA LYS A 34 2.46 -23.98 -9.33
C LYS A 34 3.58 -24.28 -8.32
N GLN A 35 4.02 -25.53 -8.23
CA GLN A 35 5.13 -25.94 -7.39
C GLN A 35 6.44 -25.29 -7.82
N MET A 36 6.76 -25.31 -9.13
CA MET A 36 7.99 -24.72 -9.67
C MET A 36 8.00 -23.19 -9.54
N ASN A 37 6.88 -22.53 -9.84
CA ASN A 37 6.72 -21.10 -9.62
C ASN A 37 6.70 -20.73 -8.13
N GLY A 38 6.43 -21.67 -7.23
CA GLY A 38 6.60 -21.48 -5.78
C GLY A 38 8.07 -21.24 -5.37
N TYR A 39 9.03 -21.60 -6.22
CA TYR A 39 10.45 -21.26 -6.02
C TYR A 39 10.82 -19.86 -6.53
N MET A 40 9.87 -19.10 -7.11
CA MET A 40 10.11 -17.76 -7.63
C MET A 40 10.55 -16.82 -6.51
N ARG A 41 11.69 -16.17 -6.73
CA ARG A 41 12.32 -15.31 -5.72
C ARG A 41 13.24 -14.28 -6.37
N SER A 42 13.72 -13.29 -5.61
CA SER A 42 14.70 -12.33 -6.13
C SER A 42 15.97 -13.05 -6.59
N GLY A 43 16.46 -12.71 -7.78
CA GLY A 43 17.56 -13.38 -8.48
C GLY A 43 17.15 -14.64 -9.24
N SER A 44 15.88 -15.07 -9.18
CA SER A 44 15.41 -16.21 -9.98
C SER A 44 15.40 -15.93 -11.46
N ARG A 45 15.66 -16.99 -12.22
CA ARG A 45 15.55 -16.99 -13.68
C ARG A 45 14.12 -17.32 -14.06
N MET A 46 13.47 -16.35 -14.69
CA MET A 46 12.07 -16.44 -15.10
C MET A 46 12.01 -16.47 -16.61
N LEU A 47 11.49 -17.56 -17.18
CA LEU A 47 11.08 -17.56 -18.58
C LEU A 47 9.71 -16.90 -18.65
N CYS A 48 9.62 -15.72 -19.28
CA CYS A 48 8.40 -14.92 -19.29
C CYS A 48 7.78 -14.93 -20.69
N ASN A 49 6.47 -15.15 -20.78
CA ASN A 49 5.64 -14.89 -21.96
C ASN A 49 5.04 -13.48 -21.83
N TRP A 50 5.68 -12.50 -22.45
CA TRP A 50 5.42 -11.09 -22.18
C TRP A 50 4.01 -10.66 -22.52
N ARG A 51 3.45 -11.17 -23.62
CA ARG A 51 2.06 -10.84 -24.00
C ARG A 51 1.01 -11.44 -23.08
N SER A 52 1.35 -12.52 -22.36
CA SER A 52 0.46 -13.10 -21.35
C SER A 52 0.62 -12.39 -19.99
N VAL A 53 1.84 -12.01 -19.61
CA VAL A 53 2.08 -11.43 -18.27
C VAL A 53 1.81 -9.92 -18.18
N MET A 54 2.00 -9.17 -19.25
CA MET A 54 1.91 -7.70 -19.23
C MET A 54 0.44 -7.28 -19.27
N SER A 55 0.03 -6.41 -18.35
CA SER A 55 -1.31 -5.82 -18.21
C SER A 55 -1.19 -4.42 -17.59
N PRO A 56 -2.27 -3.62 -17.49
CA PRO A 56 -2.21 -2.32 -16.81
C PRO A 56 -1.72 -2.38 -15.35
N ASN A 57 -1.96 -3.50 -14.65
CA ASN A 57 -1.54 -3.69 -13.26
C ASN A 57 -0.10 -4.18 -13.16
N THR A 58 0.26 -5.18 -13.97
CA THR A 58 1.59 -5.79 -13.93
C THR A 58 2.63 -4.91 -14.63
N ALA A 59 2.28 -4.23 -15.73
CA ALA A 59 3.19 -3.44 -16.56
C ALA A 59 2.59 -2.06 -16.96
N PRO A 60 2.28 -1.17 -16.00
CA PRO A 60 1.64 0.13 -16.26
C PRO A 60 2.44 1.05 -17.19
N GLY A 61 3.76 0.82 -17.34
CA GLY A 61 4.61 1.58 -18.27
C GLY A 61 4.43 1.19 -19.74
N ALA A 62 3.88 0.01 -20.02
CA ALA A 62 3.72 -0.54 -21.36
C ALA A 62 2.26 -0.88 -21.71
N CYS A 63 1.34 -0.82 -20.74
CA CYS A 63 -0.07 -1.19 -20.90
C CYS A 63 -0.96 -0.10 -20.30
N LYS A 64 -2.05 0.26 -20.99
CA LYS A 64 -3.06 1.20 -20.47
C LYS A 64 -4.46 0.61 -20.59
N GLN A 65 -5.28 0.86 -19.59
CA GLN A 65 -6.70 0.48 -19.63
C GLN A 65 -7.41 1.22 -20.76
N ASP A 66 -8.28 0.49 -21.46
CA ASP A 66 -9.08 1.08 -22.53
C ASP A 66 -10.31 1.78 -21.92
N THR A 67 -10.26 3.12 -21.91
CA THR A 67 -11.35 3.97 -21.41
C THR A 67 -12.59 3.94 -22.31
N SER A 68 -12.51 3.36 -23.52
CA SER A 68 -13.65 3.22 -24.44
C SER A 68 -14.48 1.95 -24.22
N SER A 69 -13.96 1.00 -23.43
CA SER A 69 -14.65 -0.24 -23.08
C SER A 69 -15.80 0.05 -22.11
N ARG A 70 -17.04 -0.19 -22.56
CA ARG A 70 -18.29 -0.02 -21.76
C ARG A 70 -18.32 -0.82 -20.44
N TYR A 71 -17.39 -1.78 -20.28
CA TYR A 71 -17.28 -2.64 -19.10
C TYR A 71 -15.90 -2.57 -18.42
N GLY A 72 -14.98 -1.70 -18.87
CA GLY A 72 -13.67 -1.48 -18.25
C GLY A 72 -12.71 -2.68 -18.27
N ARG A 73 -13.00 -3.75 -19.02
CA ARG A 73 -12.20 -5.00 -19.09
C ARG A 73 -11.14 -5.02 -20.19
N GLY A 74 -11.22 -4.10 -21.15
CA GLY A 74 -10.25 -4.00 -22.26
C GLY A 74 -9.00 -3.20 -21.89
N TRP A 75 -7.87 -3.50 -22.52
CA TRP A 75 -6.64 -2.73 -22.39
C TRP A 75 -5.79 -2.83 -23.65
N ASN A 76 -4.89 -1.85 -23.83
CA ASN A 76 -4.03 -1.75 -25.01
C ASN A 76 -2.55 -1.64 -24.60
N PHE A 77 -1.68 -2.30 -25.37
CA PHE A 77 -0.23 -2.11 -25.28
C PHE A 77 0.15 -0.74 -25.86
N THR A 78 0.88 0.05 -25.10
CA THR A 78 1.52 1.31 -25.54
C THR A 78 2.98 1.10 -25.96
N ALA A 79 3.58 -0.02 -25.56
CA ALA A 79 4.92 -0.45 -25.95
C ALA A 79 4.94 -1.98 -26.13
N ASP A 80 5.73 -2.46 -27.09
CA ASP A 80 5.86 -3.89 -27.40
C ASP A 80 7.22 -4.43 -26.93
N PRO A 81 7.27 -5.62 -26.31
CA PRO A 81 8.52 -6.24 -25.89
C PRO A 81 9.38 -6.63 -27.10
N LYS A 82 10.71 -6.62 -26.91
CA LYS A 82 11.67 -7.00 -27.97
C LYS A 82 11.41 -8.41 -28.52
N ASP A 83 11.25 -9.35 -27.61
CA ASP A 83 10.97 -10.76 -27.88
C ASP A 83 9.64 -11.11 -27.20
N ASN A 84 8.85 -12.03 -27.75
CA ASN A 84 7.59 -12.42 -27.12
C ASN A 84 7.80 -13.33 -25.89
N ILE A 85 8.83 -14.17 -25.94
CA ILE A 85 9.26 -15.02 -24.83
C ILE A 85 10.74 -14.79 -24.62
N SER A 86 11.16 -14.41 -23.42
CA SER A 86 12.57 -14.30 -23.08
C SER A 86 12.83 -14.55 -21.59
N LEU A 87 14.10 -14.79 -21.27
CA LEU A 87 14.56 -14.96 -19.90
C LEU A 87 14.74 -13.59 -19.24
N ALA A 88 14.26 -13.45 -18.02
CA ALA A 88 14.45 -12.29 -17.18
C ALA A 88 14.87 -12.70 -15.77
N ILE A 89 15.58 -11.81 -15.10
CA ILE A 89 15.98 -12.01 -13.70
C ILE A 89 14.99 -11.28 -12.80
N ALA A 90 14.34 -12.03 -11.93
CA ALA A 90 13.44 -11.50 -10.93
C ALA A 90 14.21 -10.66 -9.90
N TYR A 91 13.60 -9.61 -9.36
CA TYR A 91 14.13 -8.84 -8.25
C TYR A 91 12.99 -8.41 -7.32
N ARG A 92 13.29 -8.29 -6.02
CA ARG A 92 12.29 -7.84 -5.05
C ARG A 92 12.20 -6.32 -5.02
N LYS A 93 10.98 -5.80 -5.11
CA LYS A 93 10.67 -4.38 -4.87
C LYS A 93 9.50 -4.29 -3.88
N ALA A 94 9.80 -3.88 -2.65
CA ALA A 94 8.86 -3.96 -1.53
C ALA A 94 8.33 -5.39 -1.33
N GLN A 95 7.02 -5.60 -1.44
CA GLN A 95 6.38 -6.93 -1.34
C GLN A 95 6.20 -7.64 -2.68
N SER A 96 6.50 -6.98 -3.81
CA SER A 96 6.35 -7.55 -5.14
C SER A 96 7.65 -8.17 -5.67
N ILE A 97 7.51 -9.17 -6.53
CA ILE A 97 8.58 -9.72 -7.35
C ILE A 97 8.42 -9.15 -8.76
N CYS A 98 9.40 -8.37 -9.20
CA CYS A 98 9.38 -7.71 -10.50
C CYS A 98 10.48 -8.25 -11.43
N VAL A 99 10.29 -8.08 -12.73
CA VAL A 99 11.30 -8.28 -13.78
C VAL A 99 11.34 -7.05 -14.68
N ASP A 100 12.48 -6.79 -15.30
CA ASP A 100 12.61 -5.73 -16.30
C ASP A 100 12.68 -6.35 -17.69
N VAL A 101 11.93 -5.77 -18.63
CA VAL A 101 11.91 -6.18 -20.05
C VAL A 101 12.18 -4.97 -20.95
N PRO A 102 13.08 -5.06 -21.94
CA PRO A 102 13.25 -4.02 -22.93
C PRO A 102 12.02 -3.97 -23.86
N VAL A 103 11.37 -2.81 -23.89
CA VAL A 103 10.19 -2.57 -24.74
C VAL A 103 10.43 -1.38 -25.67
N LYS A 104 9.82 -1.44 -26.85
CA LYS A 104 9.79 -0.37 -27.85
C LYS A 104 8.44 0.34 -27.80
N ARG A 105 8.43 1.67 -27.67
CA ARG A 105 7.16 2.44 -27.76
C ARG A 105 6.53 2.26 -29.13
N ARG A 106 5.20 2.09 -29.21
CA ARG A 106 4.53 1.89 -30.51
C ARG A 106 4.65 3.07 -31.48
N TYR A 107 4.67 4.28 -30.94
CA TYR A 107 4.70 5.52 -31.72
C TYR A 107 6.05 6.26 -31.64
N SER A 108 7.13 5.57 -31.25
CA SER A 108 8.47 6.15 -31.13
C SER A 108 9.54 5.07 -31.26
N ASP A 109 10.70 5.40 -31.83
CA ASP A 109 11.85 4.48 -31.88
C ASP A 109 12.62 4.36 -30.56
N SER A 110 12.12 4.98 -29.49
CA SER A 110 12.74 4.90 -28.16
C SER A 110 12.49 3.54 -27.49
N TRP A 111 13.59 2.96 -27.01
CA TRP A 111 13.60 1.78 -26.15
C TRP A 111 13.71 2.19 -24.69
N PHE A 112 13.03 1.45 -23.82
CA PHE A 112 13.20 1.58 -22.38
C PHE A 112 12.96 0.24 -21.69
N ASN A 113 13.48 0.08 -20.47
CA ASN A 113 13.19 -1.08 -19.66
C ASN A 113 11.87 -0.86 -18.91
N CYS A 114 10.86 -1.66 -19.24
CA CYS A 114 9.59 -1.68 -18.55
C CYS A 114 9.68 -2.63 -17.36
N LYS A 115 9.28 -2.13 -16.19
CA LYS A 115 9.10 -2.95 -14.99
C LYS A 115 7.79 -3.71 -15.10
N VAL A 116 7.85 -5.03 -14.90
CA VAL A 116 6.71 -5.93 -14.85
C VAL A 116 6.63 -6.56 -13.46
N ASP A 117 5.51 -6.42 -12.77
CA ASP A 117 5.21 -7.06 -11.50
C ASP A 117 4.56 -8.43 -11.75
N LEU A 118 5.22 -9.51 -11.34
CA LEU A 118 4.76 -10.89 -11.57
C LEU A 118 3.66 -11.34 -10.59
N VAL A 119 3.43 -10.57 -9.53
CA VAL A 119 2.52 -10.91 -8.42
C VAL A 119 1.25 -10.05 -8.45
N ALA A 120 1.28 -8.89 -9.13
CA ALA A 120 0.14 -7.99 -9.27
C ALA A 120 -0.92 -8.44 -10.30
N ASN A 121 -1.13 -9.75 -10.44
CA ASN A 121 -2.12 -10.28 -11.39
C ASN A 121 -3.54 -10.00 -10.89
N ASP A 122 -4.45 -9.70 -11.81
CA ASP A 122 -5.84 -9.35 -11.52
C ASP A 122 -6.74 -10.08 -12.51
N ASP A 123 -7.67 -10.87 -11.97
CA ASP A 123 -8.61 -11.69 -12.73
C ASP A 123 -9.42 -10.87 -13.75
N ARG A 124 -9.53 -9.55 -13.56
CA ARG A 124 -10.19 -8.62 -14.49
C ARG A 124 -9.50 -8.49 -15.85
N TYR A 125 -8.21 -8.79 -15.93
CA TYR A 125 -7.40 -8.69 -17.14
C TYR A 125 -6.88 -10.05 -17.62
N GLU A 126 -7.48 -11.16 -17.14
CA GLU A 126 -7.18 -12.49 -17.67
C GLU A 126 -7.36 -12.53 -19.18
N ASN A 127 -6.31 -12.96 -19.87
CA ASN A 127 -6.26 -13.01 -21.32
C ASN A 127 -7.07 -14.22 -21.81
N GLU A 128 -7.85 -14.07 -22.88
CA GLU A 128 -8.76 -15.12 -23.41
C GLU A 128 -8.00 -16.41 -23.78
N ASP A 129 -6.71 -16.31 -24.11
CA ASP A 129 -5.88 -17.44 -24.56
C ASP A 129 -5.34 -18.33 -23.42
N ASN A 130 -5.48 -17.93 -22.14
CA ASN A 130 -5.11 -18.71 -20.94
C ASN A 130 -3.67 -19.32 -20.97
N GLN A 131 -2.75 -18.70 -21.70
CA GLN A 131 -1.37 -19.16 -21.85
C GLN A 131 -0.55 -18.90 -20.59
N LEU A 132 0.37 -19.81 -20.25
CA LEU A 132 1.26 -19.65 -19.10
C LEU A 132 2.04 -18.31 -19.19
N PRO A 133 1.90 -17.41 -18.19
CA PRO A 133 2.57 -16.11 -18.23
C PRO A 133 4.07 -16.21 -17.95
N TYR A 134 4.50 -17.12 -17.07
CA TYR A 134 5.91 -17.29 -16.74
C TYR A 134 6.19 -18.65 -16.07
N LEU A 135 7.48 -19.04 -16.08
CA LEU A 135 8.00 -20.23 -15.42
C LEU A 135 9.35 -19.96 -14.74
N CYS A 136 9.45 -20.28 -13.45
CA CYS A 136 10.72 -20.24 -12.71
C CYS A 136 11.58 -21.45 -13.07
N LEU A 137 12.81 -21.21 -13.54
CA LEU A 137 13.72 -22.26 -14.02
C LEU A 137 14.66 -22.81 -12.93
N ASP A 138 14.59 -22.31 -11.70
CA ASP A 138 15.60 -22.61 -10.67
C ASP A 138 15.55 -24.03 -10.10
N ALA A 139 14.35 -24.60 -10.00
CA ALA A 139 14.13 -25.94 -9.45
C ALA A 139 13.73 -26.97 -10.52
N ILE A 140 13.81 -26.59 -11.81
CA ILE A 140 13.36 -27.44 -12.91
C ILE A 140 14.48 -28.37 -13.38
N GLU A 141 14.16 -29.66 -13.42
CA GLU A 141 14.95 -30.67 -14.13
C GLU A 141 14.49 -30.77 -15.60
N PRO A 142 15.42 -30.80 -16.58
CA PRO A 142 15.06 -30.95 -18.00
C PRO A 142 14.19 -32.18 -18.28
N ASP A 143 14.50 -33.29 -17.63
CA ASP A 143 13.84 -34.59 -17.84
C ASP A 143 12.36 -34.55 -17.43
N ASP A 144 12.03 -33.76 -16.40
CA ASP A 144 10.65 -33.57 -15.97
C ASP A 144 9.84 -32.80 -17.03
N LEU A 145 10.41 -31.74 -17.60
CA LEU A 145 9.74 -31.01 -18.69
C LEU A 145 9.61 -31.86 -19.95
N GLU A 146 10.61 -32.68 -20.29
CA GLU A 146 10.54 -33.59 -21.44
C GLU A 146 9.39 -34.59 -21.29
N TRP A 147 9.20 -35.14 -20.08
CA TRP A 147 8.06 -35.99 -19.79
C TRP A 147 6.72 -35.28 -20.04
N TYR A 148 6.57 -34.03 -19.58
CA TYR A 148 5.36 -33.24 -19.86
C TYR A 148 5.21 -32.85 -21.34
N VAL A 149 6.30 -32.74 -22.10
CA VAL A 149 6.29 -32.48 -23.55
C VAL A 149 5.81 -33.71 -24.34
N VAL A 150 6.10 -34.92 -23.86
CA VAL A 150 5.73 -36.17 -24.52
C VAL A 150 4.30 -36.60 -24.15
N ASN A 151 3.91 -36.53 -22.87
CA ASN A 151 2.63 -37.08 -22.41
C ASN A 151 1.42 -36.18 -22.72
N ARG A 152 0.59 -36.57 -23.68
CA ARG A 152 -0.51 -35.73 -24.22
C ARG A 152 -1.69 -35.55 -23.26
N LYS A 153 -1.94 -36.53 -22.38
CA LYS A 153 -3.09 -36.58 -21.45
C LYS A 153 -3.14 -35.43 -20.44
N TYR A 154 -2.02 -34.75 -20.18
CA TYR A 154 -1.88 -33.78 -19.08
C TYR A 154 -1.84 -32.30 -19.54
N ARG A 155 -2.28 -31.98 -20.77
CA ARG A 155 -2.16 -30.63 -21.38
C ARG A 155 -3.47 -30.14 -22.03
N GLY A 156 -3.82 -28.87 -21.80
CA GLY A 156 -4.98 -28.19 -22.44
C GLY A 156 -4.67 -27.54 -23.80
N ASP A 157 -3.59 -26.75 -23.91
CA ASP A 157 -3.15 -26.10 -25.17
C ASP A 157 -1.81 -26.66 -25.67
N HIS A 158 -1.89 -27.64 -26.56
CA HIS A 158 -0.76 -28.48 -26.95
C HIS A 158 0.44 -27.76 -27.59
N LEU A 159 0.26 -26.74 -28.44
CA LEU A 159 1.36 -26.15 -29.21
C LEU A 159 2.16 -25.11 -28.41
N PHE A 160 1.47 -24.30 -27.60
CA PHE A 160 2.11 -23.30 -26.75
C PHE A 160 3.05 -23.98 -25.75
N TYR A 161 2.54 -24.93 -24.95
CA TYR A 161 3.33 -25.61 -23.92
C TYR A 161 4.53 -26.37 -24.49
N ILE A 162 4.40 -27.02 -25.66
CA ILE A 162 5.53 -27.70 -26.31
C ILE A 162 6.65 -26.70 -26.65
N ARG A 163 6.30 -25.57 -27.29
CA ARG A 163 7.30 -24.55 -27.67
C ARG A 163 7.93 -23.93 -26.43
N PHE A 164 7.11 -23.56 -25.45
CA PHE A 164 7.55 -22.92 -24.22
C PHE A 164 8.48 -23.82 -23.39
N PHE A 165 8.16 -25.11 -23.22
CA PHE A 165 9.01 -26.05 -22.49
C PHE A 165 10.26 -26.45 -23.26
N LYS A 166 10.20 -26.59 -24.59
CA LYS A 166 11.43 -26.81 -25.39
C LYS A 166 12.41 -25.63 -25.25
N MET A 167 11.92 -24.40 -25.23
CA MET A 167 12.76 -23.23 -24.94
C MET A 167 13.35 -23.30 -23.53
N ALA A 168 12.53 -23.61 -22.51
CA ALA A 168 13.01 -23.78 -21.14
C ALA A 168 14.12 -24.86 -21.02
N ILE A 169 13.89 -26.03 -21.60
CA ILE A 169 14.87 -27.14 -21.63
C ILE A 169 16.18 -26.70 -22.30
N GLN A 170 16.10 -26.01 -23.44
CA GLN A 170 17.27 -25.52 -24.16
C GLN A 170 18.10 -24.57 -23.29
N PHE A 171 17.45 -23.61 -22.60
CA PHE A 171 18.14 -22.70 -21.69
C PHE A 171 18.78 -23.43 -20.51
N ILE A 172 18.07 -24.36 -19.86
CA ILE A 172 18.60 -25.10 -18.71
C ILE A 172 19.79 -25.96 -19.12
N ARG A 173 19.72 -26.67 -20.26
CA ARG A 173 20.83 -27.51 -20.75
C ARG A 173 22.06 -26.70 -21.12
N ALA A 174 21.88 -25.61 -21.86
CA ALA A 174 23.00 -24.74 -22.25
C ALA A 174 23.73 -24.17 -21.02
N GLU A 175 22.98 -23.77 -20.00
CA GLU A 175 23.57 -23.28 -18.75
C GLU A 175 24.27 -24.40 -17.97
N ARG A 176 23.64 -25.57 -17.79
CA ARG A 176 24.26 -26.69 -17.06
C ARG A 176 25.57 -27.14 -17.69
N GLU A 177 25.67 -27.12 -19.02
CA GLU A 177 26.91 -27.43 -19.72
C GLU A 177 28.00 -26.39 -19.46
N ALA A 178 27.64 -25.10 -19.48
CA ALA A 178 28.58 -24.02 -19.14
C ALA A 178 29.05 -24.09 -17.66
N GLU A 179 28.20 -24.59 -16.76
CA GLU A 179 28.45 -24.66 -15.32
C GLU A 179 29.08 -25.95 -14.84
N LYS A 180 29.14 -26.96 -15.70
CA LYS A 180 29.65 -28.30 -15.38
C LYS A 180 31.02 -28.26 -14.69
N PRO A 181 32.02 -27.48 -15.15
CA PRO A 181 33.33 -27.43 -14.48
C PRO A 181 33.23 -26.93 -13.03
N VAL A 182 32.41 -25.90 -12.77
CA VAL A 182 32.26 -25.33 -11.44
C VAL A 182 31.55 -26.31 -10.50
N ARG A 183 30.51 -26.98 -11.00
CA ARG A 183 29.76 -27.99 -10.23
C ARG A 183 30.61 -29.22 -9.89
N GLU A 184 31.47 -29.65 -10.80
CA GLU A 184 32.44 -30.72 -10.55
C GLU A 184 33.47 -30.31 -9.48
N MET A 185 33.95 -29.07 -9.48
CA MET A 185 34.80 -28.54 -8.40
C MET A 185 34.08 -28.50 -7.05
N MET A 186 32.79 -28.16 -7.02
CA MET A 186 31.99 -28.19 -5.80
C MET A 186 31.79 -29.62 -5.29
N ALA A 187 31.54 -30.58 -6.18
CA ALA A 187 31.42 -31.99 -5.82
C ALA A 187 32.75 -32.54 -5.27
N ASP A 188 33.87 -32.25 -5.92
CA ASP A 188 35.21 -32.63 -5.45
C ASP A 188 35.54 -32.02 -4.08
N ALA A 189 35.09 -30.79 -3.80
CA ALA A 189 35.24 -30.17 -2.47
C ALA A 189 34.43 -30.91 -1.38
N LEU A 190 33.21 -31.35 -1.70
CA LEU A 190 32.39 -32.16 -0.79
C LEU A 190 33.01 -33.54 -0.55
N ASP A 191 33.55 -34.16 -1.60
CA ASP A 191 34.22 -35.46 -1.53
C ASP A 191 35.49 -35.39 -0.66
N LYS A 192 36.37 -34.42 -0.92
CA LYS A 192 37.61 -34.21 -0.16
C LYS A 192 37.36 -33.81 1.29
N GLY A 193 36.30 -33.03 1.53
CA GLY A 193 35.89 -32.64 2.88
C GLY A 193 35.15 -33.72 3.65
N ASN A 194 34.76 -34.82 3.00
CA ASN A 194 33.83 -35.82 3.52
C ASN A 194 32.55 -35.19 4.11
N ILE A 195 31.97 -34.23 3.38
CA ILE A 195 30.82 -33.43 3.80
C ILE A 195 29.55 -34.01 3.18
N GLY A 196 28.56 -34.31 4.01
CA GLY A 196 27.26 -34.88 3.59
C GLY A 196 27.35 -36.31 3.06
N ALA A 197 26.21 -37.01 3.04
CA ALA A 197 26.13 -38.34 2.43
C ALA A 197 26.26 -38.23 0.90
N PRO A 198 26.93 -39.18 0.22
CA PRO A 198 27.12 -39.10 -1.24
C PRO A 198 25.84 -38.92 -2.05
N ALA A 199 24.72 -39.49 -1.59
CA ALA A 199 23.41 -39.34 -2.24
C ALA A 199 22.85 -37.91 -2.18
N ASP A 200 23.20 -37.13 -1.14
CA ASP A 200 22.65 -35.80 -0.90
C ASP A 200 23.49 -34.68 -1.52
N ARG A 201 24.75 -34.95 -1.88
CA ARG A 201 25.70 -33.96 -2.43
C ARG A 201 25.17 -33.19 -3.64
N PRO A 202 24.52 -33.83 -4.64
CA PRO A 202 23.94 -33.09 -5.77
C PRO A 202 22.89 -32.07 -5.34
N SER A 203 22.05 -32.41 -4.36
CA SER A 203 21.02 -31.52 -3.81
C SER A 203 21.65 -30.34 -3.07
N LEU A 204 22.70 -30.58 -2.27
CA LEU A 204 23.44 -29.52 -1.55
C LEU A 204 24.05 -28.50 -2.51
N ILE A 205 24.64 -28.97 -3.62
CA ILE A 205 25.20 -28.11 -4.67
C ILE A 205 24.08 -27.26 -5.27
N SER A 206 22.99 -27.88 -5.71
CA SER A 206 21.87 -27.17 -6.33
C SER A 206 21.26 -26.11 -5.41
N GLN A 207 21.01 -26.43 -4.13
CA GLN A 207 20.49 -25.46 -3.17
C GLN A 207 21.45 -24.28 -2.93
N SER A 208 22.75 -24.56 -2.86
CA SER A 208 23.77 -23.53 -2.65
C SER A 208 23.88 -22.59 -3.85
N VAL A 209 23.86 -23.14 -5.07
CA VAL A 209 23.85 -22.35 -6.31
C VAL A 209 22.62 -21.44 -6.38
N ILE A 210 21.43 -21.97 -6.07
CA ILE A 210 20.19 -21.17 -6.12
C ILE A 210 20.24 -19.99 -5.14
N ALA A 211 20.64 -20.24 -3.89
CA ALA A 211 20.73 -19.18 -2.88
C ALA A 211 21.83 -18.14 -3.21
N TRP A 212 22.97 -18.60 -3.73
CA TRP A 212 24.05 -17.71 -4.16
C TRP A 212 23.59 -16.79 -5.31
N ARG A 213 22.92 -17.35 -6.33
CA ARG A 213 22.35 -16.55 -7.42
C ARG A 213 21.32 -15.55 -6.93
N ALA A 214 20.47 -15.95 -5.97
CA ALA A 214 19.51 -15.05 -5.36
C ALA A 214 20.19 -13.82 -4.72
N ALA A 215 21.34 -14.00 -4.08
CA ALA A 215 22.12 -12.90 -3.50
C ALA A 215 22.91 -12.09 -4.55
N LYS A 216 23.34 -12.73 -5.64
CA LYS A 216 24.11 -12.11 -6.72
C LYS A 216 23.25 -11.67 -7.92
N ARG A 217 21.95 -11.51 -7.72
CA ARG A 217 20.99 -11.02 -8.74
C ARG A 217 21.06 -11.83 -10.04
N GLY A 218 21.08 -13.16 -9.92
CA GLY A 218 21.02 -14.07 -11.06
C GLY A 218 22.33 -14.18 -11.87
N ALA A 219 23.47 -13.78 -11.31
CA ALA A 219 24.77 -13.91 -11.97
C ALA A 219 25.06 -15.38 -12.38
N PRO A 220 25.76 -15.60 -13.52
CA PRO A 220 26.24 -16.92 -13.91
C PRO A 220 27.11 -17.55 -12.81
N LEU A 221 27.02 -18.88 -12.60
CA LEU A 221 27.82 -19.55 -11.57
C LEU A 221 29.33 -19.47 -11.84
N THR A 222 29.73 -19.33 -13.11
CA THR A 222 31.12 -19.14 -13.53
C THR A 222 31.78 -17.94 -12.85
N ASP A 223 31.02 -16.86 -12.62
CA ASP A 223 31.52 -15.63 -11.98
C ASP A 223 31.92 -15.88 -10.53
N ALA A 224 31.44 -16.96 -9.90
CA ALA A 224 31.81 -17.33 -8.55
C ALA A 224 33.29 -17.74 -8.44
N LEU A 225 33.90 -18.25 -9.52
CA LEU A 225 35.31 -18.63 -9.54
C LEU A 225 36.24 -17.41 -9.56
N ASP A 226 35.80 -16.32 -10.18
CA ASP A 226 36.58 -15.08 -10.30
C ASP A 226 36.63 -14.29 -8.98
N ASP A 227 35.67 -14.53 -8.08
CA ASP A 227 35.60 -13.91 -6.75
C ASP A 227 35.79 -14.93 -5.63
N LYS A 228 36.97 -14.91 -5.00
CA LYS A 228 37.31 -15.75 -3.85
C LYS A 228 36.25 -15.70 -2.73
N LYS A 229 35.61 -14.56 -2.50
CA LYS A 229 34.54 -14.45 -1.48
C LYS A 229 33.30 -15.21 -1.89
N SER A 230 32.92 -15.12 -3.16
CA SER A 230 31.78 -15.85 -3.73
C SER A 230 32.01 -17.36 -3.75
N TRP A 231 33.23 -17.81 -4.08
CA TRP A 231 33.58 -19.23 -3.95
C TRP A 231 33.51 -19.73 -2.51
N THR A 232 34.10 -18.98 -1.56
CA THR A 232 34.06 -19.34 -0.13
C THR A 232 32.62 -19.41 0.39
N SER A 233 31.78 -18.45 -0.03
CA SER A 233 30.35 -18.38 0.28
C SER A 233 29.58 -19.64 -0.15
N LEU A 234 29.86 -20.18 -1.34
CA LEU A 234 29.25 -21.42 -1.83
C LEU A 234 29.68 -22.64 -0.99
N LEU A 235 30.97 -22.73 -0.65
CA LEU A 235 31.50 -23.82 0.18
C LEU A 235 30.92 -23.77 1.60
N ASP A 236 30.90 -22.59 2.22
CA ASP A 236 30.33 -22.38 3.56
C ASP A 236 28.85 -22.76 3.59
N GLN A 237 28.10 -22.40 2.54
CA GLN A 237 26.70 -22.77 2.44
C GLN A 237 26.50 -24.29 2.33
N MET A 238 27.26 -24.98 1.47
CA MET A 238 27.20 -26.43 1.35
C MET A 238 27.54 -27.12 2.70
N TYR A 239 28.57 -26.62 3.40
CA TYR A 239 28.98 -27.14 4.70
C TYR A 239 27.88 -27.02 5.77
N MET A 240 27.16 -25.89 5.78
CA MET A 240 26.06 -25.67 6.74
C MET A 240 24.85 -26.53 6.41
N LEU A 241 24.50 -26.66 5.12
CA LEU A 241 23.36 -27.47 4.67
C LEU A 241 23.56 -28.97 4.86
N ALA A 242 24.82 -29.45 4.85
CA ALA A 242 25.16 -30.87 5.02
C ALA A 242 24.96 -31.43 6.45
N GLY A 243 24.32 -30.68 7.36
CA GLY A 243 23.90 -31.16 8.68
C GLY A 243 24.55 -30.47 9.88
N ASN A 244 25.59 -29.63 9.69
CA ASN A 244 26.20 -28.90 10.81
C ASN A 244 25.23 -27.88 11.44
N ALA A 245 24.34 -27.30 10.63
CA ALA A 245 23.34 -26.39 11.14
C ALA A 245 22.27 -27.06 12.03
N GLY A 246 21.98 -28.35 11.81
CA GLY A 246 21.02 -29.11 12.61
C GLY A 246 21.48 -29.32 14.06
N ASN A 247 22.79 -29.44 14.28
CA ASN A 247 23.39 -29.52 15.61
C ASN A 247 23.31 -28.20 16.39
N GLU A 248 22.98 -27.09 15.73
CA GLU A 248 22.94 -25.76 16.36
C GLU A 248 21.52 -25.35 16.80
N ILE A 249 20.48 -26.13 16.48
CA ILE A 249 19.08 -25.73 16.73
C ILE A 249 18.85 -25.41 18.21
N ASP A 250 19.23 -26.33 19.11
CA ASP A 250 19.02 -26.17 20.55
C ASP A 250 19.88 -25.05 21.14
N ASP A 251 21.15 -24.93 20.72
CA ASP A 251 22.05 -23.87 21.15
C ASP A 251 21.54 -22.49 20.73
N VAL A 252 21.01 -22.37 19.50
CA VAL A 252 20.42 -21.14 18.98
C VAL A 252 19.13 -20.81 19.72
N ALA A 253 18.27 -21.81 19.98
CA ALA A 253 17.03 -21.62 20.72
C ALA A 253 17.31 -21.10 22.14
N ALA A 254 18.29 -21.69 22.83
CA ALA A 254 18.73 -21.25 24.16
C ALA A 254 19.28 -19.82 24.11
N PHE A 255 20.12 -19.49 23.13
CA PHE A 255 20.66 -18.14 22.95
C PHE A 255 19.56 -17.08 22.72
N VAL A 256 18.58 -17.36 21.85
CA VAL A 256 17.46 -16.43 21.57
C VAL A 256 16.58 -16.26 22.80
N THR A 257 16.36 -17.33 23.55
CA THR A 257 15.60 -17.28 24.81
C THR A 257 16.34 -16.48 25.89
N GLU A 258 17.67 -16.61 25.99
CA GLU A 258 18.50 -15.80 26.90
C GLU A 258 18.43 -14.29 26.56
N LEU A 259 18.25 -13.95 25.29
CA LEU A 259 17.99 -12.58 24.84
C LEU A 259 16.57 -12.07 25.17
N GLY A 260 15.69 -12.93 25.70
CA GLY A 260 14.31 -12.60 26.03
C GLY A 260 13.32 -12.72 24.87
N TYR A 261 13.69 -13.39 23.78
CA TYR A 261 12.84 -13.57 22.60
C TYR A 261 12.45 -15.04 22.39
N LYS A 262 11.40 -15.26 21.61
CA LYS A 262 10.96 -16.59 21.19
C LYS A 262 11.46 -16.88 19.76
N PRO A 263 12.23 -17.95 19.50
CA PRO A 263 12.69 -18.27 18.16
C PRO A 263 11.52 -18.73 17.27
N LEU A 264 11.53 -18.30 16.00
CA LEU A 264 10.50 -18.61 15.00
C LEU A 264 11.07 -19.41 13.83
N ARG A 265 12.22 -19.01 13.28
CA ARG A 265 12.85 -19.72 12.15
C ARG A 265 14.36 -19.53 12.13
N LEU A 266 15.10 -20.61 11.95
CA LEU A 266 16.54 -20.60 11.76
C LEU A 266 16.86 -20.81 10.28
N VAL A 267 17.70 -19.93 9.71
CA VAL A 267 18.06 -19.95 8.30
C VAL A 267 19.56 -19.81 8.09
N VAL A 268 20.08 -20.39 6.99
CA VAL A 268 21.40 -20.07 6.44
C VAL A 268 21.19 -19.05 5.33
N ASN A 269 21.89 -17.92 5.37
CA ASN A 269 21.88 -16.98 4.25
C ASN A 269 22.82 -17.44 3.11
N ALA A 270 22.75 -16.78 1.96
CA ALA A 270 23.60 -17.09 0.80
C ALA A 270 25.12 -16.98 1.08
N THR A 271 25.52 -16.32 2.17
CA THR A 271 26.92 -16.22 2.63
C THR A 271 27.35 -17.34 3.58
N GLY A 272 26.51 -18.35 3.80
CA GLY A 272 26.78 -19.43 4.75
C GLY A 272 26.64 -19.02 6.22
N LYS A 273 26.14 -17.82 6.52
CA LYS A 273 25.96 -17.33 7.90
C LYS A 273 24.55 -17.63 8.39
N LEU A 274 24.45 -17.91 9.69
CA LEU A 274 23.18 -18.14 10.35
C LEU A 274 22.45 -16.83 10.64
N ALA A 275 21.13 -16.86 10.47
CA ALA A 275 20.22 -15.87 11.00
C ALA A 275 19.01 -16.57 11.64
N VAL A 276 18.51 -15.98 12.71
CA VAL A 276 17.30 -16.45 13.38
C VAL A 276 16.25 -15.34 13.37
N TYR A 277 15.04 -15.71 12.96
CA TYR A 277 13.85 -14.90 13.14
C TYR A 277 13.29 -15.16 14.52
N ALA A 278 13.00 -14.10 15.27
CA ALA A 278 12.49 -14.18 16.63
C ALA A 278 11.30 -13.23 16.83
N GLU A 279 10.32 -13.67 17.61
CA GLU A 279 9.11 -12.91 17.93
C GLU A 279 9.44 -11.59 18.63
N SER A 280 8.75 -10.51 18.25
CA SER A 280 8.85 -9.23 18.94
C SER A 280 8.11 -9.28 20.28
N VAL A 281 8.71 -8.72 21.32
CA VAL A 281 8.08 -8.64 22.66
C VAL A 281 7.01 -7.55 22.69
N GLN A 282 6.03 -7.68 23.59
CA GLN A 282 4.82 -6.83 23.59
C GLN A 282 5.11 -5.32 23.66
N ASN A 283 6.13 -4.90 24.40
CA ASN A 283 6.53 -3.49 24.54
C ASN A 283 7.24 -2.92 23.30
N GLU A 284 7.74 -3.76 22.39
CA GLU A 284 8.31 -3.34 21.11
C GLU A 284 7.25 -3.29 20.00
N ARG A 285 6.04 -3.79 20.25
CA ARG A 285 4.98 -3.84 19.25
C ARG A 285 4.35 -2.46 19.07
N ASP A 286 3.99 -2.20 17.83
CA ASP A 286 3.23 -1.02 17.43
C ASP A 286 2.03 -1.49 16.63
N ASP A 287 0.90 -1.58 17.32
CA ASP A 287 -0.41 -2.00 16.80
C ASP A 287 -1.26 -0.81 16.30
N ARG A 288 -0.68 0.40 16.22
CA ARG A 288 -1.39 1.55 15.63
C ARG A 288 -1.65 1.29 14.14
N MET A 289 -2.84 1.64 13.66
CA MET A 289 -3.38 1.43 12.31
C MET A 289 -3.57 -0.02 11.86
N GLU A 290 -2.57 -0.87 12.06
CA GLU A 290 -2.57 -2.29 11.70
C GLU A 290 -1.85 -3.06 12.80
N LYS A 291 -2.28 -4.32 13.01
CA LYS A 291 -1.63 -5.24 13.92
C LYS A 291 -0.14 -5.35 13.59
N HIS A 292 0.70 -5.42 14.62
CA HIS A 292 2.14 -5.54 14.46
C HIS A 292 2.51 -6.88 13.81
N ILE A 293 3.31 -6.82 12.74
CA ILE A 293 3.73 -7.99 11.96
C ILE A 293 5.25 -8.17 11.86
N TRP A 294 6.02 -7.25 12.45
CA TRP A 294 7.48 -7.28 12.35
C TRP A 294 8.08 -8.18 13.42
N VAL A 295 9.09 -8.93 13.02
CA VAL A 295 9.89 -9.83 13.87
C VAL A 295 11.35 -9.36 13.83
N HIS A 296 12.15 -9.80 14.80
CA HIS A 296 13.59 -9.58 14.77
C HIS A 296 14.24 -10.59 13.85
N ARG A 297 15.07 -10.11 12.92
CA ARG A 297 16.02 -10.94 12.17
C ARG A 297 17.41 -10.71 12.77
N ILE A 298 17.91 -11.70 13.51
CA ILE A 298 19.17 -11.65 14.25
C ILE A 298 20.22 -12.45 13.49
N ASN A 299 21.25 -11.79 12.98
CA ASN A 299 22.39 -12.48 12.36
C ASN A 299 23.34 -12.97 13.46
N ILE A 300 23.65 -14.25 13.46
CA ILE A 300 24.46 -14.89 14.49
C ILE A 300 25.71 -15.55 13.91
N VAL A 301 26.76 -15.66 14.73
CA VAL A 301 27.99 -16.37 14.40
C VAL A 301 28.37 -17.27 15.56
N ARG A 302 28.77 -18.51 15.24
CA ARG A 302 29.30 -19.45 16.23
C ARG A 302 30.79 -19.17 16.45
N GLY A 303 31.12 -18.69 17.65
CA GLY A 303 32.49 -18.66 18.14
C GLY A 303 32.92 -20.03 18.67
N LYS A 304 34.19 -20.18 19.07
CA LYS A 304 34.74 -21.45 19.60
C LYS A 304 34.00 -22.06 20.80
N ARG A 305 33.22 -21.25 21.54
CA ARG A 305 32.55 -21.67 22.80
C ARG A 305 31.12 -21.17 22.95
N LYS A 306 30.69 -20.15 22.20
CA LYS A 306 29.40 -19.48 22.37
C LYS A 306 28.91 -18.90 21.05
N ILE A 307 27.60 -18.88 20.88
CA ILE A 307 26.91 -18.12 19.83
C ILE A 307 26.93 -16.64 20.20
N ARG A 308 27.09 -15.77 19.20
CA ARG A 308 27.04 -14.31 19.38
C ARG A 308 26.20 -13.66 18.29
N GLU A 309 25.45 -12.64 18.69
CA GLU A 309 24.78 -11.72 17.77
C GLU A 309 25.80 -10.81 17.09
N THR A 310 25.64 -10.61 15.78
CA THR A 310 26.45 -9.68 14.98
C THR A 310 25.68 -8.45 14.55
N SER A 311 24.39 -8.61 14.27
CA SER A 311 23.48 -7.53 13.95
C SER A 311 22.03 -8.00 14.09
N ARG A 312 21.13 -7.04 14.26
CA ARG A 312 19.69 -7.25 14.34
C ARG A 312 18.97 -6.20 13.53
N SER A 313 17.89 -6.62 12.88
CA SER A 313 17.04 -5.75 12.08
C SER A 313 15.59 -6.19 12.16
N TRP A 314 14.67 -5.25 12.01
CA TRP A 314 13.25 -5.53 11.81
C TRP A 314 12.99 -6.15 10.44
N ALA A 315 12.24 -7.23 10.40
CA ALA A 315 11.84 -7.91 9.17
C ALA A 315 10.41 -8.42 9.27
N ILE A 316 9.77 -8.64 8.12
CA ILE A 316 8.54 -9.46 8.05
C ILE A 316 8.98 -10.89 7.82
N LEU A 317 8.42 -11.86 8.54
CA LEU A 317 8.70 -13.28 8.32
C LEU A 317 7.99 -13.72 7.03
N PRO A 318 8.72 -13.97 5.93
CA PRO A 318 8.08 -14.33 4.68
C PRO A 318 7.82 -15.83 4.65
N GLU A 319 6.94 -16.29 3.76
CA GLU A 319 6.79 -17.74 3.50
C GLU A 319 8.13 -18.35 3.03
N SER A 320 8.84 -17.64 2.16
CA SER A 320 10.18 -18.02 1.70
C SER A 320 11.05 -16.77 1.42
N VAL A 321 12.37 -16.86 1.65
CA VAL A 321 13.34 -15.84 1.22
C VAL A 321 14.28 -16.43 0.19
N ALA A 322 14.60 -15.61 -0.81
CA ALA A 322 15.36 -16.05 -1.95
C ALA A 322 16.75 -16.61 -1.61
N SER A 323 17.45 -15.79 -0.83
CA SER A 323 18.83 -15.93 -0.44
C SER A 323 18.99 -16.62 0.91
N GLU A 324 17.95 -17.31 1.41
CA GLU A 324 18.00 -18.00 2.69
C GLU A 324 17.43 -19.41 2.55
N THR A 325 18.10 -20.38 3.16
CA THR A 325 17.61 -21.75 3.28
C THR A 325 17.18 -22.01 4.71
N THR A 326 15.93 -22.44 4.90
CA THR A 326 15.41 -22.79 6.22
C THR A 326 16.07 -24.07 6.72
N ILE A 327 16.69 -24.00 7.90
CA ILE A 327 17.24 -25.15 8.62
C ILE A 327 16.16 -25.75 9.52
N HIS A 328 15.45 -24.88 10.25
CA HIS A 328 14.45 -25.28 11.21
C HIS A 328 13.37 -24.19 11.33
N GLN A 329 12.13 -24.62 11.54
CA GLN A 329 10.99 -23.74 11.78
C GLN A 329 10.21 -24.26 12.99
N TRP A 330 10.03 -23.38 13.98
CA TRP A 330 9.20 -23.64 15.15
C TRP A 330 7.73 -23.41 14.84
N ASP A 331 6.82 -24.08 15.55
CA ASP A 331 5.37 -24.08 15.26
C ASP A 331 4.76 -22.67 15.22
N ASP A 332 5.19 -21.80 16.13
CA ASP A 332 4.69 -20.43 16.26
C ASP A 332 5.03 -19.52 15.06
N ALA A 333 5.97 -19.92 14.19
CA ALA A 333 6.28 -19.19 12.97
C ALA A 333 5.06 -19.01 12.07
N THR A 334 4.13 -19.97 12.08
CA THR A 334 2.89 -19.93 11.30
C THR A 334 2.03 -18.71 11.61
N ASN A 335 2.07 -18.19 12.84
CA ASN A 335 1.34 -16.99 13.25
C ASN A 335 1.92 -15.69 12.67
N TRP A 336 3.15 -15.72 12.16
CA TRP A 336 3.90 -14.56 11.68
C TRP A 336 4.20 -14.60 10.18
N THR A 337 4.01 -15.76 9.56
CA THR A 337 4.40 -16.02 8.17
C THR A 337 3.37 -15.42 7.20
N GLY A 338 3.84 -14.76 6.15
CA GLY A 338 2.98 -14.31 5.04
C GLY A 338 2.13 -13.07 5.34
N LEU A 339 2.34 -12.43 6.49
CA LEU A 339 1.66 -11.18 6.85
C LEU A 339 2.16 -10.02 5.99
N THR A 340 1.25 -9.11 5.63
CA THR A 340 1.54 -7.93 4.79
C THR A 340 1.22 -6.64 5.54
N SER A 341 1.94 -5.57 5.20
CA SER A 341 1.79 -4.25 5.81
C SER A 341 1.67 -3.19 4.72
N SER A 342 0.89 -2.15 5.01
CA SER A 342 0.83 -0.97 4.15
C SER A 342 2.10 -0.11 4.25
N PHE A 343 2.93 -0.34 5.27
CA PHE A 343 4.19 0.35 5.51
C PHE A 343 5.37 -0.45 4.94
N THR A 344 6.33 0.26 4.38
CA THR A 344 7.51 -0.37 3.75
C THR A 344 8.44 -1.04 4.76
N THR A 345 8.62 -0.44 5.94
CA THR A 345 9.46 -0.94 7.03
C THR A 345 8.91 -0.50 8.39
N TYR A 346 9.27 -1.21 9.46
CA TYR A 346 8.93 -0.81 10.83
C TYR A 346 9.42 0.61 11.17
N LEU A 347 10.66 0.95 10.78
CA LEU A 347 11.21 2.28 11.02
C LEU A 347 10.47 3.37 10.25
N ALA A 348 9.97 3.08 9.04
CA ALA A 348 9.12 4.01 8.31
C ALA A 348 7.78 4.24 9.03
N LYS A 349 7.17 3.17 9.57
CA LYS A 349 5.97 3.26 10.42
C LYS A 349 6.23 4.11 11.67
N GLN A 350 7.32 3.87 12.38
CA GLN A 350 7.70 4.65 13.58
C GLN A 350 7.87 6.14 13.25
N ARG A 351 8.63 6.48 12.20
CA ARG A 351 8.83 7.89 11.80
C ARG A 351 7.53 8.63 11.48
N ILE A 352 6.54 7.93 10.91
CA ILE A 352 5.23 8.52 10.64
C ILE A 352 4.54 8.90 11.96
N PHE A 353 4.53 8.00 12.93
CA PHE A 353 3.87 8.26 14.21
C PHE A 353 4.64 9.20 15.13
N GLU A 354 5.98 9.18 15.13
CA GLU A 354 6.80 10.18 15.83
C GLU A 354 6.44 11.61 15.38
N ARG A 355 6.17 11.82 14.08
CA ARG A 355 5.73 13.12 13.56
C ARG A 355 4.32 13.50 14.00
N ILE A 356 3.42 12.53 14.09
CA ILE A 356 2.04 12.72 14.53
C ILE A 356 1.96 12.97 16.04
N ASP A 357 2.78 12.28 16.83
CA ASP A 357 2.78 12.35 18.28
C ASP A 357 3.30 13.72 18.78
N ASN A 358 4.16 14.39 18.02
CA ASN A 358 4.64 15.76 18.33
C ASN A 358 3.62 16.88 18.00
N CYS A 359 2.47 16.55 17.40
CA CYS A 359 1.49 17.52 16.92
C CYS A 359 1.05 18.58 17.96
N PRO A 360 0.69 18.22 19.22
CA PRO A 360 0.17 19.19 20.18
C PRO A 360 1.17 20.28 20.52
N ASP A 361 2.44 19.93 20.66
CA ASP A 361 3.50 20.90 20.97
C ASP A 361 3.72 21.87 19.81
N ILE A 362 3.62 21.39 18.57
CA ILE A 362 3.67 22.23 17.38
C ILE A 362 2.45 23.15 17.29
N LEU A 363 1.24 22.66 17.56
CA LEU A 363 0.02 23.48 17.54
C LEU A 363 0.06 24.60 18.59
N LYS A 364 0.57 24.32 19.79
CA LYS A 364 0.71 25.31 20.88
C LYS A 364 1.60 26.49 20.50
N LEU A 365 2.55 26.32 19.56
CA LEU A 365 3.36 27.44 19.04
C LEU A 365 2.50 28.53 18.37
N PHE A 366 1.28 28.18 17.94
CA PHE A 366 0.35 29.08 17.26
C PHE A 366 -0.81 29.54 18.15
N SER A 367 -0.77 29.26 19.46
CA SER A 367 -1.84 29.60 20.42
C SER A 367 -1.88 31.07 20.87
N GLY A 368 -0.87 31.86 20.52
CA GLY A 368 -0.75 33.25 20.94
C GLY A 368 0.48 33.94 20.35
N LYS A 369 0.81 35.14 20.86
CA LYS A 369 2.01 35.87 20.42
C LYS A 369 3.25 34.99 20.57
N MET A 370 4.01 34.87 19.49
CA MET A 370 5.25 34.08 19.46
C MET A 370 6.37 34.82 20.21
N THR A 371 7.29 34.06 20.79
CA THR A 371 8.62 34.59 21.17
C THR A 371 9.43 34.88 19.92
N ARG A 372 10.43 35.74 20.01
CA ARG A 372 11.29 36.09 18.86
C ARG A 372 12.06 34.90 18.30
N GLU A 373 12.49 33.96 19.14
CA GLU A 373 13.19 32.74 18.73
C GLU A 373 12.30 31.83 17.87
N ILE A 374 11.11 31.49 18.37
CA ILE A 374 10.10 30.70 17.65
C ILE A 374 9.73 31.39 16.33
N PHE A 375 9.45 32.70 16.39
CA PHE A 375 9.10 33.48 15.22
C PHE A 375 10.18 33.39 14.13
N ASN A 376 11.44 33.65 14.47
CA ASN A 376 12.54 33.64 13.52
C ASN A 376 12.72 32.26 12.85
N SER A 377 12.57 31.18 13.61
CA SER A 377 12.65 29.82 13.07
C SER A 377 11.53 29.54 12.06
N ILE A 378 10.27 29.81 12.42
CA ILE A 378 9.13 29.53 11.53
C ILE A 378 9.12 30.47 10.33
N PHE A 379 9.48 31.74 10.54
CA PHE A 379 9.56 32.74 9.48
C PHE A 379 10.63 32.40 8.44
N ALA A 380 11.78 31.85 8.86
CA ALA A 380 12.81 31.38 7.96
C ALA A 380 12.32 30.20 7.11
N GLU A 381 11.67 29.20 7.71
CA GLU A 381 11.08 28.05 7.00
C GLU A 381 10.02 28.49 5.97
N TRP A 382 9.10 29.38 6.38
CA TRP A 382 8.09 29.93 5.47
C TRP A 382 8.74 30.74 4.33
N SER A 383 9.74 31.56 4.64
CA SER A 383 10.44 32.41 3.68
C SER A 383 11.18 31.61 2.60
N GLU A 384 11.80 30.51 2.98
CA GLU A 384 12.47 29.58 2.06
C GLU A 384 11.45 28.85 1.19
N ALA A 385 10.36 28.37 1.78
CA ALA A 385 9.29 27.69 1.05
C ALA A 385 8.58 28.61 0.05
N TYR A 386 8.32 29.86 0.43
CA TYR A 386 7.69 30.86 -0.43
C TYR A 386 8.55 31.22 -1.64
N ASP A 387 9.85 31.44 -1.44
CA ASP A 387 10.78 31.69 -2.54
C ASP A 387 10.88 30.46 -3.45
N THR A 388 11.04 29.27 -2.87
CA THR A 388 11.12 28.00 -3.63
C THR A 388 9.90 27.77 -4.51
N LEU A 389 8.70 27.91 -3.95
CA LEU A 389 7.44 27.68 -4.67
C LEU A 389 7.20 28.73 -5.76
N THR A 390 7.52 29.99 -5.48
CA THR A 390 7.38 31.08 -6.45
C THR A 390 8.39 30.95 -7.59
N MET A 391 9.65 30.58 -7.30
CA MET A 391 10.66 30.33 -8.34
C MET A 391 10.32 29.15 -9.26
N ALA A 392 9.60 28.15 -8.73
CA ALA A 392 9.16 26.98 -9.49
C ALA A 392 7.84 27.21 -10.29
N SER A 393 7.18 28.36 -10.12
CA SER A 393 5.87 28.67 -10.69
C SER A 393 5.92 29.90 -11.60
N ASN A 394 5.04 29.94 -12.60
CA ASN A 394 4.84 31.15 -13.43
C ASN A 394 4.03 32.23 -12.69
N THR A 395 3.56 31.94 -11.48
CA THR A 395 2.71 32.82 -10.67
C THR A 395 3.18 32.83 -9.22
N ILE A 396 3.04 33.97 -8.56
CA ILE A 396 3.34 34.10 -7.14
C ILE A 396 2.38 33.22 -6.36
N THR A 397 2.94 32.23 -5.65
CA THR A 397 2.18 31.18 -4.97
C THR A 397 2.63 31.12 -3.52
N THR A 398 1.69 31.19 -2.58
CA THR A 398 1.99 31.06 -1.15
C THR A 398 1.96 29.59 -0.73
N PRO A 399 2.94 29.12 0.06
CA PRO A 399 2.89 27.80 0.63
C PRO A 399 1.82 27.76 1.72
N LYS A 400 1.18 26.61 1.89
CA LYS A 400 0.29 26.27 3.00
C LYS A 400 1.11 25.67 4.14
N LEU A 401 0.73 25.98 5.37
CA LEU A 401 1.25 25.32 6.56
C LEU A 401 0.44 24.05 6.81
N LEU A 402 1.12 22.91 6.98
CA LEU A 402 0.51 21.63 7.30
C LEU A 402 1.16 21.07 8.57
N ILE A 403 0.32 20.66 9.52
CA ILE A 403 0.74 20.04 10.78
C ILE A 403 0.06 18.67 10.88
N PRO A 404 0.79 17.55 10.74
CA PRO A 404 0.23 16.22 10.81
C PRO A 404 -0.30 15.94 12.23
N PHE A 405 -1.52 15.40 12.32
CA PHE A 405 -2.15 15.00 13.59
C PHE A 405 -2.71 13.57 13.55
N GLY A 406 -2.73 12.97 12.36
CA GLY A 406 -3.23 11.63 12.14
C GLY A 406 -2.72 11.04 10.83
N TYR A 407 -3.14 9.81 10.55
CA TYR A 407 -2.79 9.06 9.35
C TYR A 407 -4.01 8.32 8.82
N ARG A 408 -4.13 8.19 7.50
CA ARG A 408 -5.20 7.44 6.86
C ARG A 408 -4.64 6.41 5.87
N ILE A 409 -5.28 5.25 5.82
CA ILE A 409 -5.06 4.20 4.82
C ILE A 409 -6.43 3.93 4.19
N GLY A 410 -6.58 4.26 2.91
CA GLY A 410 -7.79 3.99 2.11
C GLY A 410 -7.42 3.46 0.73
N ALA A 411 -8.38 3.45 -0.19
CA ALA A 411 -8.15 3.04 -1.59
C ALA A 411 -7.16 3.97 -2.32
N ASP A 412 -7.23 5.26 -2.00
CA ASP A 412 -6.22 6.24 -2.40
C ASP A 412 -5.09 6.18 -1.38
N HIS A 413 -3.86 5.99 -1.87
CA HIS A 413 -2.58 5.86 -1.16
C HIS A 413 -2.53 6.38 0.30
N PRO A 414 -1.74 5.75 1.19
CA PRO A 414 -1.55 6.22 2.56
C PRO A 414 -1.13 7.69 2.66
N MET A 415 -1.78 8.46 3.52
CA MET A 415 -1.55 9.91 3.66
C MET A 415 -1.66 10.37 5.11
N PHE A 416 -0.93 11.44 5.45
CA PHE A 416 -1.13 12.18 6.68
C PHE A 416 -2.47 12.92 6.64
N LEU A 417 -3.13 12.95 7.79
CA LEU A 417 -4.18 13.93 8.10
C LEU A 417 -3.51 15.13 8.76
N CYS A 418 -3.75 16.31 8.22
CA CYS A 418 -3.07 17.54 8.61
C CYS A 418 -4.07 18.63 9.02
N VAL A 419 -3.73 19.36 10.07
CA VAL A 419 -4.25 20.71 10.31
C VAL A 419 -3.58 21.63 9.30
N CYS A 420 -4.37 22.36 8.52
CA CYS A 420 -3.88 23.21 7.44
C CYS A 420 -4.24 24.68 7.66
N VAL A 421 -3.29 25.56 7.39
CA VAL A 421 -3.53 27.00 7.25
C VAL A 421 -3.16 27.42 5.84
N THR A 422 -4.15 27.89 5.10
CA THR A 422 -4.02 28.20 3.67
C THR A 422 -3.29 29.51 3.38
N ASN A 423 -3.29 30.44 4.33
CA ASN A 423 -2.60 31.73 4.24
C ASN A 423 -1.70 31.94 5.48
N PRO A 424 -0.62 31.15 5.64
CA PRO A 424 0.21 31.20 6.84
C PRO A 424 0.89 32.55 7.05
N GLU A 425 1.11 33.35 6.01
CA GLU A 425 1.65 34.71 6.13
C GLU A 425 0.78 35.62 7.02
N HIS A 426 -0.55 35.50 6.95
CA HIS A 426 -1.46 36.26 7.81
C HIS A 426 -1.44 35.73 9.24
N LEU A 427 -1.31 34.41 9.42
CA LEU A 427 -1.15 33.80 10.75
C LEU A 427 0.14 34.31 11.42
N LEU A 428 1.27 34.24 10.71
CA LEU A 428 2.55 34.73 11.22
C LEU A 428 2.50 36.23 11.55
N TYR A 429 1.81 37.03 10.75
CA TYR A 429 1.65 38.46 10.99
C TYR A 429 0.88 38.75 12.28
N LYS A 430 -0.23 38.03 12.50
CA LYS A 430 -1.06 38.17 13.71
C LYS A 430 -0.31 37.74 14.98
N LEU A 431 0.49 36.69 14.88
CA LEU A 431 1.23 36.12 16.01
C LEU A 431 2.64 36.71 16.20
N ALA A 432 3.06 37.65 15.36
CA ALA A 432 4.38 38.26 15.42
C ALA A 432 4.66 38.93 16.79
N PRO A 433 5.89 38.86 17.31
CA PRO A 433 6.25 39.41 18.62
C PRO A 433 6.18 40.94 18.67
N ASP A 434 6.50 41.61 17.57
CA ASP A 434 6.67 43.06 17.47
C ASP A 434 6.42 43.58 16.04
N ASP A 435 6.40 44.90 15.88
CA ASP A 435 6.12 45.54 14.58
C ASP A 435 7.25 45.33 13.56
N ALA A 436 8.50 45.21 14.00
CA ALA A 436 9.62 44.92 13.10
C ALA A 436 9.46 43.53 12.44
N SER A 437 8.96 42.55 13.19
CA SER A 437 8.65 41.21 12.69
C SER A 437 7.48 41.21 11.72
N ARG A 438 6.45 42.04 11.97
CA ARG A 438 5.33 42.26 11.03
C ARG A 438 5.80 42.87 9.72
N ASP A 439 6.68 43.86 9.78
CA ASP A 439 7.27 44.49 8.60
C ASP A 439 8.13 43.51 7.82
N ALA A 440 8.88 42.62 8.49
CA ALA A 440 9.65 41.58 7.83
C ALA A 440 8.78 40.63 6.99
N ILE A 441 7.63 40.19 7.50
CA ILE A 441 6.67 39.35 6.78
C ILE A 441 6.11 40.09 5.57
N ARG A 442 5.63 41.31 5.80
CA ARG A 442 5.03 42.15 4.74
C ARG A 442 6.02 42.40 3.61
N ASN A 443 7.25 42.78 3.93
CA ASN A 443 8.32 43.00 2.97
C ASN A 443 8.67 41.73 2.19
N LYS A 444 8.72 40.58 2.87
CA LYS A 444 9.00 39.29 2.23
C LYS A 444 7.87 38.87 1.29
N TYR A 445 6.61 38.98 1.72
CA TYR A 445 5.43 38.67 0.91
C TYR A 445 5.40 39.50 -0.38
N LEU A 446 5.66 40.81 -0.27
CA LEU A 446 5.61 41.74 -1.41
C LEU A 446 6.82 41.65 -2.36
N ARG A 447 7.89 40.95 -1.99
CA ARG A 447 9.17 40.94 -2.73
C ARG A 447 9.05 40.52 -4.19
N TRP A 448 8.22 39.52 -4.49
CA TRP A 448 8.08 38.97 -5.84
C TRP A 448 7.12 39.76 -6.73
N TYR A 449 6.34 40.67 -6.15
CA TYR A 449 5.45 41.54 -6.90
C TYR A 449 6.24 42.69 -7.55
N LYS A 450 5.88 43.03 -8.80
CA LYS A 450 6.41 44.24 -9.45
C LYS A 450 5.99 45.49 -8.67
N ASP A 451 6.83 46.52 -8.68
CA ASP A 451 6.62 47.75 -7.91
C ASP A 451 5.24 48.39 -8.18
N GLU A 452 4.79 48.43 -9.44
CA GLU A 452 3.48 48.95 -9.84
C GLU A 452 2.27 48.20 -9.22
N PHE A 453 2.46 46.98 -8.73
CA PHE A 453 1.41 46.17 -8.10
C PHE A 453 1.57 46.05 -6.58
N LYS A 454 2.68 46.50 -5.99
CA LYS A 454 2.94 46.31 -4.55
C LYS A 454 1.85 46.93 -3.69
N ASP A 455 1.46 48.17 -3.94
CA ASP A 455 0.41 48.86 -3.17
C ASP A 455 -0.94 48.14 -3.24
N LYS A 456 -1.28 47.59 -4.41
CA LYS A 456 -2.51 46.79 -4.60
C LYS A 456 -2.49 45.53 -3.74
N TYR A 457 -1.41 44.75 -3.80
CA TYR A 457 -1.31 43.48 -3.07
C TYR A 457 -1.08 43.67 -1.59
N ASP A 458 -0.46 44.78 -1.20
CA ASP A 458 -0.37 45.21 0.18
C ASP A 458 -1.76 45.55 0.76
N GLY A 459 -2.57 46.32 0.02
CA GLY A 459 -3.95 46.58 0.40
C GLY A 459 -4.79 45.29 0.51
N ILE A 460 -4.56 44.32 -0.38
CA ILE A 460 -5.21 43.00 -0.29
C ILE A 460 -4.76 42.24 0.97
N PHE A 461 -3.45 42.24 1.27
CA PHE A 461 -2.88 41.61 2.46
C PHE A 461 -3.50 42.20 3.73
N MET A 462 -3.50 43.53 3.84
CA MET A 462 -4.05 44.23 5.01
C MET A 462 -5.55 44.00 5.17
N ARG A 463 -6.32 43.97 4.07
CA ARG A 463 -7.76 43.67 4.13
C ARG A 463 -8.03 42.26 4.64
N LYS A 464 -7.24 41.27 4.21
CA LYS A 464 -7.37 39.86 4.64
C LYS A 464 -6.98 39.63 6.11
N LEU A 465 -6.25 40.55 6.75
CA LEU A 465 -5.98 40.44 8.18
C LEU A 465 -7.24 40.50 9.05
N ASN A 466 -8.32 41.10 8.54
CA ASN A 466 -9.62 41.12 9.23
C ASN A 466 -10.33 39.77 9.18
N ASP A 467 -9.94 38.87 8.26
CA ASP A 467 -10.54 37.54 8.18
C ASP A 467 -10.04 36.66 9.35
N PRO A 468 -10.90 35.83 9.95
CA PRO A 468 -10.46 34.88 10.97
C PRO A 468 -9.46 33.89 10.37
N ILE A 469 -8.46 33.49 11.16
CA ILE A 469 -7.57 32.40 10.73
C ILE A 469 -8.35 31.10 10.79
N ARG A 470 -8.39 30.38 9.67
CA ARG A 470 -9.05 29.09 9.56
C ARG A 470 -8.04 27.97 9.62
N PHE A 471 -8.30 27.02 10.51
CA PHE A 471 -7.61 25.75 10.58
C PHE A 471 -8.49 24.71 9.87
N GLU A 472 -8.00 24.19 8.75
CA GLU A 472 -8.79 23.35 7.86
C GLU A 472 -8.23 21.92 7.81
N LEU A 473 -9.12 20.94 7.61
CA LEU A 473 -8.73 19.54 7.48
C LEU A 473 -8.22 19.23 6.07
N TYR A 474 -6.94 18.87 5.98
CA TYR A 474 -6.28 18.45 4.74
C TYR A 474 -5.66 17.06 4.89
N SER A 475 -5.34 16.46 3.74
CA SER A 475 -4.39 15.37 3.65
C SER A 475 -3.19 15.73 2.80
N SER A 476 -2.08 15.09 3.11
CA SER A 476 -0.84 15.21 2.36
C SER A 476 -0.09 13.89 2.35
N GLY A 477 0.66 13.63 1.28
CA GLY A 477 1.58 12.50 1.23
C GLY A 477 2.76 12.68 2.18
N ASP A 478 3.65 11.68 2.22
CA ASP A 478 4.90 11.71 2.99
C ASP A 478 5.95 12.64 2.35
N ALA A 479 5.64 13.93 2.27
CA ALA A 479 6.53 14.96 1.77
C ALA A 479 7.20 15.66 2.96
N ASN A 480 8.54 15.76 2.94
CA ASN A 480 9.45 16.56 3.78
C ASN A 480 8.87 17.28 5.03
N ILE A 481 8.19 16.56 5.94
CA ILE A 481 7.80 17.09 7.24
C ILE A 481 9.08 17.22 8.07
N THR A 482 9.50 18.45 8.32
CA THR A 482 10.65 18.81 9.15
C THR A 482 10.14 19.47 10.43
N ASN A 483 10.74 19.15 11.58
CA ASN A 483 10.33 19.72 12.87
C ASN A 483 8.83 19.56 13.20
N GLY A 484 8.19 18.47 12.75
CA GLY A 484 6.77 18.20 13.03
C GLY A 484 5.76 19.04 12.26
N ARG A 485 6.19 19.83 11.27
CA ARG A 485 5.32 20.61 10.36
C ARG A 485 5.90 20.65 8.95
N MET A 486 5.19 21.24 8.00
CA MET A 486 5.77 21.60 6.71
C MET A 486 5.08 22.81 6.08
N PHE A 487 5.85 23.54 5.29
CA PHE A 487 5.33 24.45 4.28
C PHE A 487 5.39 23.73 2.93
N ASN A 488 4.26 23.56 2.24
CA ASN A 488 4.26 22.74 1.03
C ASN A 488 5.00 23.46 -0.12
N VAL A 489 6.09 22.84 -0.58
CA VAL A 489 6.90 23.29 -1.74
C VAL A 489 6.72 22.40 -2.96
N SER A 490 6.10 21.24 -2.78
CA SER A 490 5.84 20.25 -3.84
C SER A 490 4.61 19.42 -3.49
N GLY A 491 3.84 19.03 -4.50
CA GLY A 491 2.57 18.33 -4.30
C GLY A 491 1.45 19.26 -3.85
N ASN A 492 0.23 18.91 -4.22
CA ASN A 492 -0.96 19.66 -3.81
C ASN A 492 -1.62 18.92 -2.65
N PRO A 493 -1.59 19.46 -1.42
CA PRO A 493 -2.35 18.87 -0.33
C PRO A 493 -3.84 18.97 -0.66
N TYR A 494 -4.58 17.89 -0.37
CA TYR A 494 -6.00 17.76 -0.70
C TYR A 494 -6.84 18.17 0.50
N ARG A 495 -7.81 19.07 0.29
CA ARG A 495 -8.81 19.35 1.32
C ARG A 495 -9.68 18.11 1.46
N MET A 496 -9.92 17.68 2.70
CA MET A 496 -10.69 16.44 2.95
C MET A 496 -12.20 16.63 2.83
N ILE A 497 -12.65 17.87 2.97
CA ILE A 497 -14.06 18.24 2.95
C ILE A 497 -14.30 19.10 1.70
N GLU A 498 -15.44 18.89 1.05
CA GLU A 498 -15.86 19.66 -0.13
C GLU A 498 -15.87 21.17 0.15
N SER A 499 -15.54 21.98 -0.87
CA SER A 499 -15.34 23.43 -0.70
C SER A 499 -16.59 24.22 -0.29
N ASN A 500 -17.78 23.64 -0.48
CA ASN A 500 -19.06 24.19 -0.06
C ASN A 500 -19.35 23.97 1.44
N VAL A 501 -18.57 23.14 2.13
CA VAL A 501 -18.65 22.88 3.57
C VAL A 501 -17.38 23.42 4.21
N LEU A 502 -17.53 24.51 4.95
CA LEU A 502 -16.44 25.16 5.67
C LEU A 502 -16.84 25.28 7.14
N PRO A 503 -16.66 24.21 7.93
CA PRO A 503 -16.90 24.26 9.37
C PRO A 503 -16.03 25.34 9.99
N ASP A 504 -16.56 26.08 10.96
CA ASP A 504 -15.80 27.16 11.61
C ASP A 504 -14.82 26.59 12.65
N ARG A 505 -15.10 25.37 13.12
CA ARG A 505 -14.29 24.62 14.07
C ARG A 505 -13.62 23.42 13.42
N PHE A 506 -12.39 23.13 13.84
CA PHE A 506 -11.67 21.95 13.38
C PHE A 506 -12.34 20.66 13.88
N ALA A 507 -12.90 20.66 15.09
CA ALA A 507 -13.63 19.50 15.64
C ALA A 507 -14.80 19.09 14.72
N ASP A 508 -15.60 20.07 14.27
CA ASP A 508 -16.73 19.84 13.37
C ASP A 508 -16.27 19.35 11.99
N ALA A 509 -15.12 19.84 11.50
CA ALA A 509 -14.51 19.32 10.27
C ALA A 509 -14.13 17.84 10.41
N MET A 510 -13.57 17.44 11.55
CA MET A 510 -13.23 16.04 11.79
C MET A 510 -14.48 15.15 11.89
N GLU A 511 -15.50 15.58 12.64
CA GLU A 511 -16.76 14.85 12.77
C GLU A 511 -17.46 14.70 11.41
N PHE A 512 -17.48 15.75 10.58
CA PHE A 512 -18.00 15.68 9.21
C PHE A 512 -17.25 14.64 8.38
N TYR A 513 -15.91 14.65 8.43
CA TYR A 513 -15.09 13.69 7.68
C TYR A 513 -15.30 12.25 8.16
N GLN A 514 -15.43 12.03 9.47
CA GLN A 514 -15.75 10.71 10.06
C GLN A 514 -17.12 10.20 9.59
N ALA A 515 -18.13 11.06 9.51
CA ALA A 515 -19.44 10.71 8.96
C ALA A 515 -19.36 10.33 7.47
N GLU A 516 -18.54 11.03 6.68
CA GLU A 516 -18.35 10.71 5.26
C GLU A 516 -17.68 9.36 5.01
N ILE A 517 -16.66 8.98 5.80
CA ILE A 517 -15.97 7.70 5.64
C ILE A 517 -16.74 6.52 6.25
N SER A 518 -17.64 6.78 7.21
CA SER A 518 -18.48 5.75 7.82
C SER A 518 -19.71 5.42 6.98
N ASN A 519 -19.99 6.21 5.94
CA ASN A 519 -21.16 6.02 5.10
C ASN A 519 -21.04 4.73 4.26
N PRO A 520 -21.92 3.72 4.47
CA PRO A 520 -21.86 2.42 3.78
C PRO A 520 -21.93 2.51 2.25
N SER A 521 -22.53 3.58 1.73
CA SER A 521 -22.67 3.80 0.28
C SER A 521 -21.36 4.22 -0.40
N ARG A 522 -20.34 4.64 0.36
CA ARG A 522 -18.98 4.92 -0.13
C ARG A 522 -18.09 3.71 0.20
N SER A 523 -17.98 2.79 -0.75
CA SER A 523 -17.41 1.43 -0.62
C SER A 523 -15.90 1.31 -0.27
N ASN A 524 -15.25 2.33 0.28
CA ASN A 524 -13.80 2.28 0.54
C ASN A 524 -13.53 2.19 2.04
N ARG A 525 -13.10 0.99 2.48
CA ARG A 525 -12.68 0.68 3.85
C ARG A 525 -11.48 1.56 4.23
N THR A 526 -11.75 2.75 4.73
CA THR A 526 -10.73 3.72 5.12
C THR A 526 -10.47 3.55 6.61
N THR A 527 -9.23 3.24 6.96
CA THR A 527 -8.76 3.19 8.35
C THR A 527 -8.08 4.51 8.67
N ILE A 528 -8.40 5.11 9.81
CA ILE A 528 -7.76 6.33 10.30
C ILE A 528 -7.15 6.11 11.68
N TYR A 529 -6.03 6.77 11.94
CA TYR A 529 -5.42 6.92 13.25
C TYR A 529 -5.30 8.41 13.55
N ILE A 530 -5.69 8.78 14.76
CA ILE A 530 -5.57 10.14 15.27
C ILE A 530 -4.70 10.05 16.51
N SER A 531 -3.76 10.98 16.68
CA SER A 531 -2.95 11.03 17.90
C SER A 531 -3.85 11.15 19.14
N PRO A 532 -3.72 10.28 20.15
CA PRO A 532 -4.44 10.42 21.40
C PRO A 532 -4.19 11.77 22.09
N GLN A 533 -3.05 12.40 21.80
CA GLN A 533 -2.66 13.68 22.41
C GLN A 533 -3.43 14.89 21.86
N VAL A 534 -4.17 14.73 20.77
CA VAL A 534 -5.07 15.76 20.22
C VAL A 534 -6.54 15.44 20.46
N LEU A 535 -6.84 14.45 21.31
CA LEU A 535 -8.19 14.09 21.71
C LEU A 535 -8.53 14.67 23.09
N SER A 536 -9.77 15.07 23.28
CA SER A 536 -10.35 15.39 24.58
C SER A 536 -10.65 14.12 25.39
N GLU A 537 -11.03 14.27 26.66
CA GLU A 537 -11.55 13.16 27.49
C GLU A 537 -12.80 12.50 26.89
N SER A 538 -13.59 13.26 26.11
CA SER A 538 -14.76 12.75 25.36
C SER A 538 -14.41 12.06 24.04
N GLY A 539 -13.13 12.04 23.64
CA GLY A 539 -12.66 11.46 22.38
C GLY A 539 -12.79 12.38 21.15
N GLU A 540 -13.10 13.66 21.34
CA GLU A 540 -13.21 14.65 20.26
C GLU A 540 -11.86 15.29 19.94
N VAL A 541 -11.63 15.67 18.68
CA VAL A 541 -10.38 16.35 18.30
C VAL A 541 -10.35 17.78 18.84
N CYS A 542 -9.37 18.12 19.68
CA CYS A 542 -9.29 19.37 20.43
C CYS A 542 -8.34 20.42 19.83
N VAL A 543 -8.11 20.38 18.51
CA VAL A 543 -7.21 21.32 17.80
C VAL A 543 -7.56 22.78 18.09
N ASP A 544 -8.84 23.15 18.05
CA ASP A 544 -9.28 24.53 18.32
C ASP A 544 -8.81 25.04 19.69
N THR A 545 -8.85 24.18 20.71
CA THR A 545 -8.37 24.50 22.07
C THR A 545 -6.85 24.66 22.11
N LEU A 546 -6.11 23.77 21.42
CA LEU A 546 -4.65 23.80 21.37
C LEU A 546 -4.10 25.08 20.71
N VAL A 547 -4.80 25.60 19.71
CA VAL A 547 -4.43 26.85 19.02
C VAL A 547 -5.13 28.08 19.59
N ASN A 548 -5.87 27.95 20.70
CA ASN A 548 -6.64 29.03 21.31
C ASN A 548 -7.53 29.78 20.29
N ASN A 549 -8.21 29.03 19.43
CA ASN A 549 -9.10 29.57 18.41
C ASN A 549 -10.47 29.89 19.04
N PRO A 550 -10.86 31.16 19.19
CA PRO A 550 -12.12 31.51 19.83
C PRO A 550 -13.31 31.09 18.98
N MET A 551 -14.39 30.68 19.65
CA MET A 551 -15.66 30.36 18.98
C MET A 551 -16.26 31.63 18.37
N PRO A 552 -16.71 31.60 17.10
CA PRO A 552 -17.42 32.74 16.51
C PRO A 552 -18.73 33.04 17.25
N ASP A 553 -19.09 34.32 17.42
CA ASP A 553 -20.36 34.70 18.06
C ASP A 553 -21.60 34.16 17.32
N SER A 554 -21.48 33.89 16.01
CA SER A 554 -22.52 33.33 15.17
C SER A 554 -22.65 31.80 15.28
N TYR A 555 -21.87 31.14 16.14
CA TYR A 555 -21.85 29.68 16.26
C TYR A 555 -23.08 29.17 17.03
N GLN A 556 -24.00 28.54 16.30
CA GLN A 556 -25.26 27.95 16.77
C GLN A 556 -25.33 26.50 16.26
N PRO A 557 -24.60 25.57 16.88
CA PRO A 557 -24.31 24.26 16.31
C PRO A 557 -25.58 23.40 16.15
N VAL A 558 -25.72 22.79 14.98
CA VAL A 558 -26.81 21.85 14.66
C VAL A 558 -26.26 20.58 14.01
N HIS A 559 -27.06 19.52 14.02
CA HIS A 559 -26.85 18.35 13.19
C HIS A 559 -27.79 18.38 12.00
N LEU A 560 -27.23 18.11 10.81
CA LEU A 560 -27.97 17.68 9.64
C LEU A 560 -27.94 16.16 9.61
N VAL A 561 -29.09 15.53 9.77
CA VAL A 561 -29.24 14.08 9.81
C VAL A 561 -29.80 13.61 8.49
N HIS A 562 -28.99 12.91 7.70
CA HIS A 562 -29.40 12.26 6.47
C HIS A 562 -29.97 10.88 6.77
N ILE A 563 -31.25 10.67 6.46
CA ILE A 563 -31.94 9.39 6.67
C ILE A 563 -32.27 8.78 5.31
N ASN A 564 -31.97 7.50 5.14
CA ASN A 564 -32.23 6.74 3.92
C ASN A 564 -32.82 5.37 4.25
N LEU A 565 -33.95 5.05 3.62
CA LEU A 565 -34.63 3.75 3.72
C LEU A 565 -34.17 2.88 2.55
N ASN A 566 -33.26 1.94 2.81
CA ASN A 566 -32.63 1.13 1.76
C ASN A 566 -33.58 0.05 1.20
N ASP A 567 -34.56 -0.37 2.00
CA ASP A 567 -35.58 -1.35 1.61
C ASP A 567 -36.78 -0.74 0.89
N TYR A 568 -36.83 0.60 0.75
CA TYR A 568 -37.86 1.28 -0.03
C TYR A 568 -37.73 0.99 -1.52
N ARG A 569 -38.77 0.38 -2.13
CA ARG A 569 -38.83 0.11 -3.58
C ARG A 569 -40.17 0.57 -4.17
N ARG A 570 -40.12 1.49 -5.13
CA ARG A 570 -41.30 1.92 -5.90
C ARG A 570 -41.31 1.21 -7.26
N GLY A 571 -42.32 0.38 -7.55
CA GLY A 571 -42.42 -0.32 -8.84
C GLY A 571 -43.49 -1.43 -8.89
N HIS A 572 -43.78 -1.93 -10.10
CA HIS A 572 -44.95 -2.76 -10.41
C HIS A 572 -45.06 -4.13 -9.73
N ASN A 573 -44.06 -4.62 -8.99
CA ASN A 573 -44.06 -6.01 -8.47
C ASN A 573 -43.44 -6.21 -7.08
N LYS A 574 -43.41 -5.19 -6.20
CA LYS A 574 -43.00 -5.39 -4.79
C LYS A 574 -43.85 -4.54 -3.85
N GLN A 575 -44.40 -5.18 -2.82
CA GLN A 575 -45.06 -4.54 -1.68
C GLN A 575 -44.12 -3.47 -1.08
N ALA A 576 -44.63 -2.26 -0.85
CA ALA A 576 -43.93 -1.25 -0.07
C ALA A 576 -43.73 -1.79 1.36
N SER A 577 -42.49 -2.05 1.75
CA SER A 577 -42.17 -2.59 3.08
C SER A 577 -42.15 -1.54 4.18
N CYS A 578 -42.12 -0.25 3.80
CA CYS A 578 -41.93 0.87 4.73
C CYS A 578 -43.26 1.56 5.05
N ARG A 579 -43.64 1.63 6.33
CA ARG A 579 -44.92 2.19 6.79
C ARG A 579 -44.79 3.10 8.00
N TYR A 580 -45.75 3.99 8.19
CA TYR A 580 -45.91 4.73 9.44
C TYR A 580 -46.56 3.85 10.50
N LYS A 581 -46.01 3.83 11.71
CA LYS A 581 -46.43 2.95 12.81
C LYS A 581 -47.86 3.22 13.28
N ASP A 582 -48.27 4.49 13.29
CA ASP A 582 -49.53 4.92 13.91
C ASP A 582 -50.71 4.92 12.93
N SER A 583 -50.45 5.07 11.62
CA SER A 583 -51.49 5.06 10.58
C SER A 583 -51.48 3.82 9.67
N ASP A 584 -50.43 2.99 9.74
CA ASP A 584 -50.14 1.88 8.80
C ASP A 584 -50.07 2.31 7.31
N GLU A 585 -50.01 3.62 7.06
CA GLU A 585 -49.89 4.22 5.73
C GLU A 585 -48.47 4.06 5.17
N GLU A 586 -48.35 4.06 3.84
CA GLU A 586 -47.06 3.96 3.16
C GLU A 586 -46.22 5.24 3.37
N ILE A 587 -44.91 5.04 3.59
CA ILE A 587 -43.99 6.18 3.70
C ILE A 587 -43.88 6.92 2.36
N CYS A 588 -44.01 8.24 2.41
CA CYS A 588 -44.00 9.08 1.20
C CYS A 588 -42.60 9.27 0.60
N TYR A 589 -41.55 9.19 1.42
CA TYR A 589 -40.18 9.53 1.03
C TYR A 589 -39.20 8.42 1.40
N SER A 590 -38.37 7.99 0.46
CA SER A 590 -37.29 7.02 0.71
C SER A 590 -36.05 7.64 1.37
N ARG A 591 -35.96 8.97 1.35
CA ARG A 591 -34.83 9.75 1.82
C ARG A 591 -35.30 11.14 2.25
N TRP A 592 -34.74 11.65 3.34
CA TRP A 592 -34.93 13.03 3.77
C TRP A 592 -33.74 13.51 4.62
N TYR A 593 -33.71 14.80 4.93
CA TYR A 593 -32.76 15.39 5.86
C TYR A 593 -33.46 16.10 7.01
N ASP A 594 -33.04 15.84 8.24
CA ASP A 594 -33.53 16.52 9.43
C ASP A 594 -32.46 17.47 9.98
N VAL A 595 -32.77 18.77 10.11
CA VAL A 595 -31.91 19.74 10.80
C VAL A 595 -32.41 19.89 12.24
N CYS A 596 -31.56 19.58 13.21
CA CYS A 596 -31.94 19.53 14.63
C CYS A 596 -30.79 19.91 15.57
N ALA A 597 -31.10 20.12 16.85
CA ALA A 597 -30.08 20.30 17.89
C ALA A 597 -29.21 19.03 18.04
N ARG A 598 -27.96 19.19 18.50
CA ARG A 598 -26.98 18.08 18.49
C ARG A 598 -27.37 16.91 19.38
N ASP A 599 -28.09 17.18 20.45
CA ASP A 599 -28.55 16.24 21.48
C ASP A 599 -29.80 15.44 21.09
N VAL A 600 -30.44 15.75 19.95
CA VAL A 600 -31.62 15.03 19.48
C VAL A 600 -31.24 13.58 19.08
N PRO A 601 -31.75 12.55 19.77
CA PRO A 601 -31.38 11.17 19.54
C PRO A 601 -31.97 10.64 18.23
N THR A 602 -31.29 9.67 17.60
CA THR A 602 -31.68 9.15 16.27
C THR A 602 -33.04 8.46 16.35
N GLU A 603 -33.33 7.79 17.46
CA GLU A 603 -34.56 7.07 17.74
C GLU A 603 -35.79 7.99 17.67
N LEU A 604 -35.64 9.26 18.05
CA LEU A 604 -36.71 10.26 17.95
C LEU A 604 -36.97 10.67 16.49
N LEU A 605 -35.92 10.79 15.68
CA LEU A 605 -36.02 11.24 14.28
C LEU A 605 -36.69 10.20 13.37
N VAL A 606 -36.51 8.92 13.70
CA VAL A 606 -37.16 7.78 13.00
C VAL A 606 -38.33 7.20 13.79
N ALA A 607 -38.75 7.84 14.89
CA ALA A 607 -39.90 7.42 15.66
C ALA A 607 -41.13 7.38 14.75
N GLY A 608 -41.83 6.24 14.73
CA GLY A 608 -43.00 6.06 13.87
C GLY A 608 -42.69 5.53 12.47
N VAL A 609 -41.44 5.25 12.10
CA VAL A 609 -41.06 4.60 10.84
C VAL A 609 -40.83 3.10 11.05
N ILE A 610 -41.54 2.26 10.29
CA ILE A 610 -41.30 0.82 10.21
C ILE A 610 -40.48 0.56 8.93
N SER A 611 -39.21 0.20 9.08
CA SER A 611 -38.32 -0.25 7.99
C SER A 611 -37.31 -1.26 8.54
N SER A 612 -36.91 -2.22 7.72
CA SER A 612 -35.94 -3.26 8.07
C SER A 612 -34.49 -2.84 7.81
N ASP A 613 -34.27 -1.75 7.08
CA ASP A 613 -32.95 -1.29 6.66
C ASP A 613 -32.92 0.25 6.55
N ILE A 614 -32.66 0.89 7.69
CA ILE A 614 -32.52 2.35 7.82
C ILE A 614 -31.05 2.70 7.97
N THR A 615 -30.55 3.56 7.08
CA THR A 615 -29.23 4.19 7.24
C THR A 615 -29.41 5.63 7.72
N VAL A 616 -28.67 5.99 8.76
CA VAL A 616 -28.65 7.34 9.32
C VAL A 616 -27.22 7.86 9.36
N VAL A 617 -26.97 9.04 8.80
CA VAL A 617 -25.67 9.72 8.83
C VAL A 617 -25.85 11.13 9.37
N ARG A 618 -24.99 11.56 10.30
CA ARG A 618 -25.07 12.89 10.92
C ARG A 618 -23.91 13.75 10.45
N TYR A 619 -24.21 15.00 10.08
CA TYR A 619 -23.23 15.98 9.66
C TYR A 619 -23.31 17.23 10.56
N PRO A 620 -22.20 17.68 11.15
CA PRO A 620 -22.18 18.89 11.98
C PRO A 620 -22.17 20.15 11.12
N PHE A 621 -22.93 21.16 11.56
CA PHE A 621 -22.93 22.50 10.98
C PHE A 621 -22.94 23.58 12.07
N ASN A 622 -22.38 24.75 11.75
CA ASN A 622 -22.30 25.88 12.68
C ASN A 622 -23.64 26.60 12.86
N SER A 623 -24.62 26.38 11.98
CA SER A 623 -25.94 26.99 12.06
C SER A 623 -26.97 26.23 11.21
N THR A 624 -28.25 26.42 11.54
CA THR A 624 -29.38 25.96 10.73
C THR A 624 -29.29 26.44 9.28
N SER A 625 -28.91 27.71 9.05
CA SER A 625 -28.78 28.25 7.69
C SER A 625 -27.70 27.53 6.89
N ALA A 626 -26.55 27.25 7.49
CA ALA A 626 -25.46 26.54 6.83
C ALA A 626 -25.85 25.10 6.45
N ALA A 627 -26.58 24.41 7.32
CA ALA A 627 -27.10 23.07 7.05
C ALA A 627 -28.11 23.08 5.89
N LEU A 628 -29.05 24.04 5.88
CA LEU A 628 -30.05 24.16 4.81
C LEU A 628 -29.40 24.52 3.45
N ASP A 629 -28.43 25.42 3.45
CA ASP A 629 -27.69 25.78 2.23
C ASP A 629 -26.88 24.60 1.67
N TYR A 630 -26.34 23.73 2.54
CA TYR A 630 -25.70 22.50 2.11
C TYR A 630 -26.68 21.57 1.39
N VAL A 631 -27.87 21.32 1.97
CA VAL A 631 -28.91 20.48 1.36
C VAL A 631 -29.31 21.05 -0.02
N ARG A 632 -29.53 22.36 -0.11
CA ARG A 632 -29.89 23.05 -1.36
C ARG A 632 -28.83 22.92 -2.46
N ARG A 633 -27.54 22.94 -2.09
CA ARG A 633 -26.43 22.78 -3.05
C ARG A 633 -26.17 21.33 -3.45
N LYS A 634 -26.50 20.37 -2.58
CA LYS A 634 -26.35 18.92 -2.85
C LYS A 634 -27.47 18.35 -3.72
N GLY A 635 -28.68 18.89 -3.61
CA GLY A 635 -29.75 18.60 -4.55
C GLY A 635 -29.52 19.32 -5.89
N SER A 636 -30.05 18.76 -6.98
CA SER A 636 -30.43 19.60 -8.13
C SER A 636 -31.25 20.76 -7.56
N PHE A 637 -30.94 22.01 -7.91
CA PHE A 637 -31.35 23.29 -7.27
C PHE A 637 -32.83 23.46 -6.80
N ASN A 638 -33.74 22.51 -7.07
CA ASN A 638 -35.19 22.56 -6.82
C ASN A 638 -35.81 21.34 -6.09
N GLU A 639 -35.05 20.33 -5.64
CA GLU A 639 -35.66 19.07 -5.15
C GLU A 639 -36.11 19.09 -3.69
N TYR A 640 -35.32 19.65 -2.75
CA TYR A 640 -35.63 19.57 -1.32
C TYR A 640 -36.28 20.83 -0.77
N LYS A 641 -37.43 20.69 -0.09
CA LYS A 641 -38.12 21.78 0.61
C LYS A 641 -38.46 21.39 2.05
N PRO A 642 -38.66 22.36 2.96
CA PRO A 642 -39.23 22.06 4.27
C PRO A 642 -40.55 21.32 4.10
N ILE A 643 -40.74 20.22 4.83
CA ILE A 643 -41.93 19.37 4.71
C ILE A 643 -43.23 20.14 4.99
N THR A 644 -43.17 21.19 5.80
CA THR A 644 -44.28 22.11 6.09
C THR A 644 -44.72 22.95 4.88
N GLU A 645 -43.89 23.03 3.84
CA GLU A 645 -44.20 23.70 2.57
C GLU A 645 -44.70 22.74 1.48
N VAL A 646 -44.82 21.44 1.79
CA VAL A 646 -45.29 20.41 0.85
C VAL A 646 -46.77 20.13 1.12
N GLU A 647 -47.60 20.21 0.08
CA GLU A 647 -49.03 19.93 0.18
C GLU A 647 -49.31 18.42 0.22
N GLY A 648 -50.32 18.01 1.00
CA GLY A 648 -50.80 16.61 1.04
C GLY A 648 -49.93 15.64 1.85
N VAL A 649 -49.08 16.14 2.74
CA VAL A 649 -48.23 15.33 3.62
C VAL A 649 -49.05 14.80 4.81
N PRO A 650 -49.01 13.48 5.13
CA PRO A 650 -49.66 12.94 6.31
C PRO A 650 -49.08 13.50 7.62
N ASP A 651 -49.91 13.67 8.66
CA ASP A 651 -49.44 14.11 9.98
C ASP A 651 -48.34 13.20 10.54
N ALA A 652 -48.41 11.89 10.26
CA ALA A 652 -47.40 10.91 10.66
C ALA A 652 -46.01 11.13 10.02
N ALA A 653 -45.93 11.91 8.94
CA ALA A 653 -44.67 12.25 8.28
C ALA A 653 -44.00 13.51 8.89
N MET A 654 -44.73 14.28 9.70
CA MET A 654 -44.23 15.50 10.32
C MET A 654 -43.10 15.18 11.31
N PRO A 655 -42.03 15.99 11.35
CA PRO A 655 -40.92 15.74 12.25
C PRO A 655 -41.28 16.12 13.70
N PRO A 656 -40.52 15.63 14.69
CA PRO A 656 -40.64 16.08 16.07
C PRO A 656 -40.50 17.60 16.22
N ALA A 657 -41.08 18.16 17.27
CA ALA A 657 -40.96 19.59 17.57
C ALA A 657 -39.48 20.04 17.64
N GLY A 658 -39.16 21.16 17.00
CA GLY A 658 -37.79 21.69 16.93
C GLY A 658 -36.89 21.09 15.84
N VAL A 659 -37.42 20.18 15.01
CA VAL A 659 -36.71 19.59 13.86
C VAL A 659 -37.25 20.15 12.55
N ILE A 660 -36.35 20.58 11.66
CA ILE A 660 -36.70 21.00 10.30
C ILE A 660 -36.41 19.85 9.34
N ARG A 661 -37.47 19.20 8.84
CA ARG A 661 -37.37 18.10 7.87
C ARG A 661 -37.43 18.63 6.45
N MET A 662 -36.43 18.27 5.65
CA MET A 662 -36.29 18.57 4.23
C MET A 662 -36.53 17.29 3.44
N VAL A 663 -37.57 17.29 2.59
CA VAL A 663 -38.01 16.15 1.77
C VAL A 663 -37.98 16.44 0.29
#